data_AF-A0A0G1V5Z2-F1
#
_entry.id   AF-A0A0G1V5Z2-F1
#
_cell.length_a   1.000
_cell.length_b   1.000
_cell.length_c   1.000
_cell.angle_alpha   90.00
_cell.angle_beta   90.00
_cell.angle_gamma   90.00
#
_symmetry.space_group_name_H-M   'P 1'
#
loop_
_entity.id
_entity.type
_entity.pdbx_description
1 polymer ?
#
loop_
_entity_poly.entity_id
_entity_poly.type
_entity_poly.pdbx_seq_one_letter_code
_entity_poly.pdbx_strand_id
1 'polypeptide(L)'
;MPTKNKVSAAHATRTVKPRKPASKFKKIAKAGVEPKPAESWYYELKQAPAETVPASQTVVRPLTEQIDSQPASRGKHWSWQSIFLSVAVIVFPLFAMPWALETHEFFKQMLLSVLVGIGLICVFGVAARRGTLNLLPRNIFVPLGILSLAAILVSALKSDLRYSAFFGYGGQESLAFISFVLLGLWTLIVFAMVRKDNSRSVYFALILSAALLSVVTILALAGQQLYLWINSAGWNPAGTTTTVGIIAAIGVVLGSGLFLQSATLRQSFSSFFLILPLLILLIGIDFTVAWIVLAVGLVLLLLTARKNMGRRLLPISLFLVLALAQAILPLKTDFFSTPLEVGPSHQETWSIVRQTLKVHPILGSGPATFGAEYLKYRSAPILQTPFWNVVFEWGSSGALTILGNLGWVGGGLLLLTVLFVLFNYGSRLIKSREEAARDRIFGAGIFSAAAALLIGVFLAPMSLSLVFLLSTLLGLMLVELKRYPWSVFQKLRLGTAGGQRNLGISLAGTAILLFVFFILFVQGRRVPAEFFATSAAGQANISLDNAYALMERAEHFDSWNDTYSRMSADIQRLVLRTNLAAAAKPDQDQKELAEEVRRMTDGIIQSAKRATMLAPGVALNWSALGSFYLDIAPFVSGAAQAALDAFNKARDLNPNDPSLLVNIGIAQSLSFENQAGAEQSLRRAAEIRPDYIFAHLELARLLGQRDKTEEALAEYRRAEKIQPNDPALKYEIGLFLLSRDRKEAAQRELEGAVNLASNFSNARWYLSQIYEESGAIERAIEEMQKVVKQNTDSQQAKDRLAELQNKLSGD
;
A
#
# COMPACT_ATOMS: atom_id res chain seq x y z
N MET A 1 55.04 21.00 8.73
CA MET A 1 56.32 21.66 8.39
C MET A 1 57.44 20.65 8.63
N PRO A 2 58.48 20.62 7.80
CA PRO A 2 58.56 19.99 6.46
C PRO A 2 59.57 18.80 6.50
N THR A 3 59.88 17.96 5.51
CA THR A 3 60.08 18.03 4.04
C THR A 3 60.02 16.56 3.51
N LYS A 4 59.33 16.20 2.42
CA LYS A 4 59.75 16.31 0.99
C LYS A 4 61.21 15.81 0.77
N ASN A 5 61.57 14.98 -0.21
CA ASN A 5 61.11 14.89 -1.61
C ASN A 5 61.90 13.77 -2.34
N LYS A 6 61.25 13.09 -3.31
CA LYS A 6 61.66 12.86 -4.74
C LYS A 6 63.01 12.13 -5.02
N VAL A 7 63.24 11.31 -6.07
CA VAL A 7 62.67 11.09 -7.43
C VAL A 7 63.43 9.86 -8.01
N SER A 8 62.79 8.90 -8.69
CA SER A 8 62.81 8.63 -10.17
C SER A 8 64.21 8.44 -10.80
N ALA A 9 64.49 7.59 -11.81
CA ALA A 9 63.72 6.71 -12.70
C ALA A 9 64.70 5.88 -13.58
N ALA A 10 64.11 5.00 -14.41
CA ALA A 10 64.57 4.57 -15.76
C ALA A 10 65.73 3.55 -15.85
N HIS A 11 65.46 2.30 -16.25
CA HIS A 11 65.23 1.75 -17.61
C HIS A 11 66.52 1.45 -18.39
N ALA A 12 66.72 0.18 -18.76
CA ALA A 12 66.92 -0.26 -20.15
C ALA A 12 67.25 -1.77 -20.26
N THR A 13 66.27 -2.51 -20.83
CA THR A 13 66.41 -3.48 -21.96
C THR A 13 67.37 -4.69 -21.81
N ARG A 14 67.09 -5.89 -22.31
CA ARG A 14 66.39 -6.31 -23.53
C ARG A 14 66.02 -7.80 -23.42
N THR A 15 64.95 -8.14 -24.12
CA THR A 15 64.36 -9.45 -24.46
C THR A 15 65.32 -10.57 -24.86
N VAL A 16 64.95 -11.84 -24.61
CA VAL A 16 64.62 -12.90 -25.64
C VAL A 16 64.50 -14.29 -24.97
N LYS A 17 63.34 -14.94 -25.13
CA LYS A 17 63.05 -16.39 -25.02
C LYS A 17 63.54 -17.08 -26.32
N PRO A 18 63.79 -18.42 -26.46
CA PRO A 18 62.83 -19.47 -26.09
C PRO A 18 63.31 -20.95 -25.86
N ARG A 19 62.41 -21.73 -25.23
CA ARG A 19 61.92 -23.12 -25.48
C ARG A 19 62.85 -24.34 -25.75
N LYS A 20 62.73 -25.32 -24.80
CA LYS A 20 62.33 -26.77 -24.93
C LYS A 20 63.34 -27.79 -25.52
N PRO A 21 63.11 -29.14 -25.41
CA PRO A 21 62.76 -30.02 -24.26
C PRO A 21 63.49 -31.42 -24.36
N ALA A 22 62.92 -32.48 -23.74
CA ALA A 22 63.15 -33.94 -23.96
C ALA A 22 64.22 -34.61 -23.04
N SER A 23 64.19 -35.89 -22.63
CA SER A 23 63.28 -37.04 -22.78
C SER A 23 63.74 -38.19 -21.85
N LYS A 24 62.81 -39.10 -21.52
CA LYS A 24 62.89 -40.44 -20.89
C LYS A 24 64.22 -41.22 -21.00
N PHE A 25 64.54 -42.06 -19.98
CA PHE A 25 64.71 -43.54 -20.11
C PHE A 25 65.05 -44.30 -18.77
N LYS A 26 64.31 -45.41 -18.50
CA LYS A 26 64.64 -46.79 -17.96
C LYS A 26 65.52 -46.95 -16.68
N LYS A 27 65.53 -48.04 -15.85
CA LYS A 27 65.07 -49.46 -15.83
C LYS A 27 65.26 -50.01 -14.38
N ILE A 28 64.32 -50.76 -13.78
CA ILE A 28 64.30 -52.24 -13.46
C ILE A 28 65.37 -52.82 -12.50
N ALA A 29 64.92 -53.47 -11.41
CA ALA A 29 65.19 -54.88 -10.98
C ALA A 29 64.65 -55.15 -9.54
N LYS A 30 64.36 -56.35 -9.01
CA LYS A 30 63.75 -57.65 -9.43
C LYS A 30 63.84 -58.59 -8.19
N ALA A 31 62.78 -59.36 -7.85
CA ALA A 31 62.78 -60.70 -7.18
C ALA A 31 61.34 -61.02 -6.69
N GLY A 32 60.66 -62.15 -6.90
CA GLY A 32 60.95 -63.41 -7.58
C GLY A 32 60.68 -64.62 -6.66
N VAL A 33 59.49 -65.26 -6.75
CA VAL A 33 59.24 -66.71 -6.47
C VAL A 33 57.95 -67.16 -7.20
N GLU A 34 58.00 -68.29 -7.91
CA GLU A 34 56.93 -69.07 -8.59
C GLU A 34 57.47 -70.52 -8.78
N PRO A 35 56.73 -71.57 -9.23
CA PRO A 35 55.29 -71.94 -9.22
C PRO A 35 55.01 -73.48 -8.95
N LYS A 36 53.74 -73.94 -9.15
CA LYS A 36 53.22 -75.27 -9.68
C LYS A 36 52.31 -76.18 -8.77
N PRO A 37 51.50 -77.15 -9.29
CA PRO A 37 50.08 -76.97 -9.75
C PRO A 37 49.11 -78.21 -9.49
N ALA A 38 47.95 -78.23 -10.17
CA ALA A 38 46.97 -79.35 -10.41
C ALA A 38 45.95 -79.63 -9.28
N GLU A 39 44.65 -79.93 -9.50
CA GLU A 39 43.97 -80.74 -10.54
C GLU A 39 42.51 -80.30 -10.85
N SER A 40 42.01 -80.86 -11.96
CA SER A 40 40.74 -80.70 -12.68
C SER A 40 39.70 -81.79 -12.39
N TRP A 41 38.39 -81.48 -12.50
CA TRP A 41 37.27 -82.37 -12.93
C TRP A 41 35.94 -81.59 -12.79
N TYR A 42 34.93 -81.53 -13.68
CA TYR A 42 34.27 -82.41 -14.67
C TYR A 42 33.44 -81.47 -15.62
N TYR A 43 33.57 -81.45 -16.96
CA TYR A 43 32.76 -82.17 -17.98
C TYR A 43 31.21 -82.06 -17.78
N GLU A 44 30.32 -81.74 -18.74
CA GLU A 44 30.37 -81.53 -20.21
C GLU A 44 28.96 -81.16 -20.78
N LEU A 45 28.91 -80.69 -22.05
CA LEU A 45 27.84 -80.84 -23.09
C LEU A 45 26.54 -79.98 -23.00
N LYS A 46 26.09 -79.20 -24.03
CA LYS A 46 25.98 -79.46 -25.49
C LYS A 46 25.95 -78.16 -26.36
N GLN A 47 26.33 -78.35 -27.63
CA GLN A 47 26.57 -77.41 -28.74
C GLN A 47 25.31 -76.72 -29.34
N ALA A 48 25.39 -75.39 -29.64
CA ALA A 48 25.30 -74.70 -30.96
C ALA A 48 23.89 -74.52 -31.58
N PRO A 49 23.60 -73.46 -32.39
CA PRO A 49 24.54 -72.68 -33.21
C PRO A 49 24.46 -71.15 -33.10
N ALA A 50 25.47 -70.53 -33.69
CA ALA A 50 25.66 -69.10 -33.86
C ALA A 50 24.64 -68.50 -34.84
N GLU A 51 23.88 -67.50 -34.39
CA GLU A 51 23.28 -66.50 -35.26
C GLU A 51 24.14 -65.23 -35.24
N THR A 52 24.60 -64.87 -36.43
CA THR A 52 25.28 -63.61 -36.73
C THR A 52 24.33 -62.43 -36.54
N VAL A 53 24.52 -61.63 -35.49
CA VAL A 53 23.90 -60.31 -35.35
C VAL A 53 24.97 -59.23 -35.55
N PRO A 54 24.76 -58.26 -36.46
CA PRO A 54 25.76 -57.27 -36.82
C PRO A 54 26.06 -56.32 -35.65
N ALA A 55 27.29 -55.77 -35.67
CA ALA A 55 27.81 -54.82 -34.69
C ALA A 55 26.87 -53.61 -34.53
N SER A 56 26.05 -53.63 -33.48
CA SER A 56 25.48 -52.41 -32.91
C SER A 56 26.36 -52.02 -31.73
N GLN A 57 27.01 -50.85 -31.84
CA GLN A 57 27.70 -50.22 -30.72
C GLN A 57 26.70 -50.01 -29.59
N THR A 58 26.66 -50.94 -28.64
CA THR A 58 26.01 -50.72 -27.36
C THR A 58 26.91 -49.78 -26.57
N VAL A 59 26.67 -48.48 -26.74
CA VAL A 59 27.12 -47.49 -25.76
C VAL A 59 26.44 -47.88 -24.46
N VAL A 60 27.20 -48.50 -23.55
CA VAL A 60 26.76 -48.72 -22.17
C VAL A 60 26.59 -47.34 -21.55
N ARG A 61 25.35 -46.84 -21.57
CA ARG A 61 24.97 -45.64 -20.82
C ARG A 61 24.97 -46.01 -19.34
N PRO A 62 25.56 -45.19 -18.46
CA PRO A 62 25.49 -45.44 -17.02
C PRO A 62 24.01 -45.41 -16.58
N LEU A 63 23.65 -46.37 -15.71
CA LEU A 63 22.31 -46.59 -15.11
C LEU A 63 21.63 -45.35 -14.49
N THR A 64 22.32 -44.22 -14.41
CA THR A 64 21.78 -42.92 -14.00
C THR A 64 20.90 -42.23 -15.04
N GLU A 65 20.95 -42.63 -16.32
CA GLU A 65 20.12 -42.01 -17.38
C GLU A 65 18.74 -42.67 -17.57
N GLN A 66 18.49 -43.84 -16.97
CA GLN A 66 17.30 -44.64 -17.25
C GLN A 66 16.08 -44.33 -16.37
N ILE A 67 16.22 -43.45 -15.37
CA ILE A 67 15.10 -43.05 -14.49
C ILE A 67 14.44 -41.73 -14.94
N ASP A 68 15.10 -40.94 -15.80
CA ASP A 68 14.51 -39.71 -16.39
C ASP A 68 13.80 -39.95 -17.74
N SER A 69 13.80 -41.18 -18.26
CA SER A 69 13.08 -41.56 -19.48
C SER A 69 11.74 -42.23 -19.17
N GLN A 70 10.79 -41.51 -18.57
CA GLN A 70 9.40 -41.83 -18.88
C GLN A 70 9.12 -41.36 -20.32
N PRO A 71 8.56 -42.21 -21.20
CA PRO A 71 8.17 -41.76 -22.52
C PRO A 71 7.14 -40.65 -22.35
N ALA A 72 7.35 -39.56 -23.07
CA ALA A 72 6.35 -38.51 -23.25
C ALA A 72 5.08 -39.17 -23.81
N SER A 73 4.17 -39.58 -22.93
CA SER A 73 2.83 -39.98 -23.31
C SER A 73 2.24 -38.78 -24.04
N ARG A 74 2.03 -38.97 -25.34
CA ARG A 74 1.39 -38.03 -26.26
C ARG A 74 0.02 -37.64 -25.70
N GLY A 75 0.02 -36.53 -24.99
CA GLY A 75 -1.14 -35.79 -24.57
C GLY A 75 -0.63 -34.41 -24.17
N LYS A 76 -1.11 -33.38 -24.85
CA LYS A 76 -0.76 -31.97 -24.60
C LYS A 76 -1.41 -31.49 -23.30
N HIS A 77 -1.34 -32.28 -22.24
CA HIS A 77 -1.98 -32.01 -20.97
C HIS A 77 -1.09 -31.10 -20.14
N TRP A 78 -1.62 -29.94 -19.78
CA TRP A 78 -0.94 -29.02 -18.89
C TRP A 78 -0.76 -29.71 -17.54
N SER A 79 0.43 -29.62 -16.98
CA SER A 79 0.64 -30.10 -15.62
C SER A 79 -0.26 -29.31 -14.67
N TRP A 80 -0.80 -29.93 -13.64
CA TRP A 80 -1.61 -29.21 -12.66
C TRP A 80 -0.82 -28.07 -12.00
N GLN A 81 0.51 -28.19 -11.90
CA GLN A 81 1.38 -27.10 -11.39
C GLN A 81 1.29 -25.86 -12.26
N SER A 82 1.35 -26.04 -13.58
CA SER A 82 1.21 -24.93 -14.53
C SER A 82 -0.21 -24.36 -14.56
N ILE A 83 -1.23 -25.20 -14.38
CA ILE A 83 -2.62 -24.73 -14.28
C ILE A 83 -2.79 -23.85 -13.05
N PHE A 84 -2.33 -24.32 -11.89
CA PHE A 84 -2.38 -23.56 -10.63
C PHE A 84 -1.72 -22.19 -10.77
N LEU A 85 -0.47 -22.14 -11.27
CA LEU A 85 0.26 -20.88 -11.44
C LEU A 85 -0.39 -19.96 -12.48
N SER A 86 -0.87 -20.51 -13.60
CA SER A 86 -1.57 -19.72 -14.62
C SER A 86 -2.88 -19.13 -14.07
N VAL A 87 -3.67 -19.90 -13.32
CA VAL A 87 -4.90 -19.42 -12.67
C VAL A 87 -4.58 -18.35 -11.64
N ALA A 88 -3.58 -18.59 -10.78
CA ALA A 88 -3.15 -17.62 -9.76
C ALA A 88 -2.79 -16.26 -10.38
N VAL A 89 -2.01 -16.27 -11.45
CA VAL A 89 -1.59 -15.05 -12.17
C VAL A 89 -2.75 -14.32 -12.85
N ILE A 90 -3.76 -15.05 -13.33
CA ILE A 90 -4.96 -14.46 -13.94
C ILE A 90 -5.86 -13.84 -12.87
N VAL A 91 -6.10 -14.56 -11.77
CA VAL A 91 -7.04 -14.13 -10.73
C VAL A 91 -6.49 -12.97 -9.91
N PHE A 92 -5.19 -12.95 -9.60
CA PHE A 92 -4.62 -12.02 -8.63
C PHE A 92 -4.92 -10.51 -8.89
N PRO A 93 -4.65 -9.94 -10.08
CA PRO A 93 -4.95 -8.53 -10.33
C PRO A 93 -6.44 -8.24 -10.56
N LEU A 94 -7.26 -9.28 -10.78
CA LEU A 94 -8.72 -9.18 -10.92
C LEU A 94 -9.46 -9.35 -9.59
N PHE A 95 -8.76 -9.65 -8.50
CA PHE A 95 -9.35 -9.91 -7.20
C PHE A 95 -9.49 -8.63 -6.38
N ALA A 96 -10.73 -8.35 -5.96
CA ALA A 96 -11.11 -7.25 -5.08
C ALA A 96 -12.43 -7.59 -4.37
N MET A 97 -12.65 -7.05 -3.18
CA MET A 97 -13.90 -7.23 -2.42
C MET A 97 -14.66 -5.91 -2.31
N PRO A 98 -15.88 -5.81 -2.85
CA PRO A 98 -16.60 -4.54 -2.97
C PRO A 98 -17.25 -4.02 -1.68
N TRP A 99 -17.39 -4.87 -0.66
CA TRP A 99 -18.20 -4.59 0.54
C TRP A 99 -17.39 -4.13 1.75
N ALA A 100 -16.06 -4.05 1.64
CA ALA A 100 -15.17 -3.66 2.74
C ALA A 100 -14.73 -2.20 2.62
N LEU A 101 -14.25 -1.60 3.73
CA LEU A 101 -13.70 -0.24 3.75
C LEU A 101 -12.49 -0.10 2.83
N GLU A 102 -11.61 -1.09 2.82
CA GLU A 102 -10.50 -1.21 1.87
C GLU A 102 -10.79 -2.38 0.90
N THR A 103 -10.96 -2.08 -0.39
CA THR A 103 -11.51 -3.04 -1.35
C THR A 103 -10.44 -3.89 -2.06
N HIS A 104 -9.15 -3.57 -1.94
CA HIS A 104 -8.11 -4.05 -2.85
C HIS A 104 -6.92 -4.73 -2.13
N GLU A 105 -6.11 -3.98 -1.41
CA GLU A 105 -4.79 -4.38 -0.91
C GLU A 105 -4.86 -5.48 0.16
N PHE A 106 -5.74 -5.36 1.16
CA PHE A 106 -5.92 -6.39 2.20
C PHE A 106 -6.36 -7.73 1.61
N PHE A 107 -7.37 -7.72 0.75
CA PHE A 107 -7.88 -8.94 0.15
C PHE A 107 -6.90 -9.57 -0.82
N LYS A 108 -6.09 -8.77 -1.54
CA LYS A 108 -4.99 -9.31 -2.34
C LYS A 108 -3.88 -9.92 -1.48
N GLN A 109 -3.56 -9.34 -0.32
CA GLN A 109 -2.61 -9.94 0.62
C GLN A 109 -3.13 -11.27 1.16
N MET A 110 -4.43 -11.34 1.49
CA MET A 110 -5.07 -12.60 1.91
C MET A 110 -5.07 -13.64 0.79
N LEU A 111 -5.41 -13.25 -0.44
CA LEU A 111 -5.32 -14.14 -1.61
C LEU A 111 -3.88 -14.63 -1.81
N LEU A 112 -2.88 -13.75 -1.64
CA LEU A 112 -1.47 -14.13 -1.73
C LEU A 112 -1.11 -15.19 -0.68
N SER A 113 -1.55 -15.03 0.57
CA SER A 113 -1.37 -16.02 1.63
C SER A 113 -1.96 -17.38 1.25
N VAL A 114 -3.19 -17.40 0.70
CA VAL A 114 -3.85 -18.64 0.23
C VAL A 114 -3.06 -19.29 -0.91
N LEU A 115 -2.66 -18.49 -1.91
CA LEU A 115 -1.87 -18.98 -3.05
C LEU A 115 -0.51 -19.52 -2.60
N VAL A 116 0.16 -18.86 -1.66
CA VAL A 116 1.42 -19.33 -1.09
C VAL A 116 1.20 -20.62 -0.30
N GLY A 117 0.16 -20.71 0.53
CA GLY A 117 -0.17 -21.92 1.29
C GLY A 117 -0.41 -23.13 0.38
N ILE A 118 -1.29 -22.98 -0.61
CA ILE A 118 -1.55 -24.02 -1.62
C ILE A 118 -0.25 -24.35 -2.37
N GLY A 119 0.49 -23.33 -2.83
CA GLY A 119 1.74 -23.49 -3.56
C GLY A 119 2.81 -24.26 -2.77
N LEU A 120 2.93 -24.03 -1.47
CA LEU A 120 3.86 -24.77 -0.60
C LEU A 120 3.45 -26.23 -0.43
N ILE A 121 2.18 -26.51 -0.14
CA ILE A 121 1.64 -27.89 -0.07
C ILE A 121 1.94 -28.62 -1.38
N CYS A 122 1.73 -27.93 -2.49
CA CYS A 122 2.01 -28.41 -3.83
C CYS A 122 3.50 -28.72 -4.06
N VAL A 123 4.40 -27.83 -3.65
CA VAL A 123 5.86 -28.04 -3.74
C VAL A 123 6.30 -29.24 -2.90
N PHE A 124 5.86 -29.33 -1.64
CA PHE A 124 6.25 -30.43 -0.75
C PHE A 124 5.64 -31.77 -1.19
N GLY A 125 4.39 -31.79 -1.65
CA GLY A 125 3.76 -33.00 -2.18
C GLY A 125 4.47 -33.53 -3.44
N VAL A 126 4.92 -32.65 -4.33
CA VAL A 126 5.74 -33.02 -5.48
C VAL A 126 7.12 -33.53 -5.05
N ALA A 127 7.75 -32.87 -4.07
CA ALA A 127 9.05 -33.27 -3.56
C ALA A 127 9.00 -34.65 -2.89
N ALA A 128 7.94 -34.93 -2.12
CA ALA A 128 7.69 -36.24 -1.50
C ALA A 128 7.55 -37.34 -2.55
N ARG A 129 6.79 -37.11 -3.63
CA ARG A 129 6.64 -38.09 -4.72
C ARG A 129 7.92 -38.35 -5.51
N ARG A 130 8.73 -37.31 -5.74
CA ARG A 130 9.95 -37.40 -6.56
C ARG A 130 11.19 -37.79 -5.77
N GLY A 131 11.09 -37.85 -4.44
CA GLY A 131 12.24 -37.98 -3.55
C GLY A 131 13.29 -36.89 -3.77
N THR A 132 12.94 -35.75 -4.38
CA THR A 132 13.89 -34.67 -4.67
C THR A 132 13.25 -33.30 -4.58
N LEU A 133 13.99 -32.33 -4.02
CA LEU A 133 13.63 -30.92 -3.99
C LEU A 133 14.72 -30.09 -4.69
N ASN A 134 14.32 -29.23 -5.62
CA ASN A 134 15.25 -28.30 -6.27
C ASN A 134 15.47 -27.09 -5.37
N LEU A 135 16.69 -26.93 -4.86
CA LEU A 135 17.07 -25.75 -4.08
C LEU A 135 17.74 -24.72 -4.97
N LEU A 136 17.54 -23.44 -4.64
CA LEU A 136 18.37 -22.37 -5.18
C LEU A 136 19.83 -22.60 -4.79
N PRO A 137 20.79 -22.33 -5.68
CA PRO A 137 22.21 -22.43 -5.33
C PRO A 137 22.55 -21.38 -4.28
N ARG A 138 23.42 -21.75 -3.32
CA ARG A 138 23.82 -20.87 -2.21
C ARG A 138 24.39 -19.50 -2.66
N ASN A 139 24.93 -19.42 -3.87
CA ASN A 139 25.60 -18.23 -4.40
C ASN A 139 24.66 -17.32 -5.21
N ILE A 140 23.40 -17.72 -5.40
CA ILE A 140 22.43 -17.00 -6.21
C ILE A 140 21.58 -16.15 -5.25
N PHE A 141 21.98 -14.91 -4.94
CA PHE A 141 21.27 -13.83 -4.16
C PHE A 141 20.46 -14.19 -2.89
N VAL A 142 20.28 -15.45 -2.55
CA VAL A 142 19.48 -15.95 -1.43
C VAL A 142 19.97 -15.36 -0.11
N PRO A 143 21.29 -15.25 0.15
CA PRO A 143 21.77 -14.55 1.33
C PRO A 143 21.31 -13.08 1.39
N LEU A 144 21.31 -12.37 0.25
CA LEU A 144 20.84 -10.98 0.20
C LEU A 144 19.34 -10.88 0.48
N GLY A 145 18.54 -11.78 -0.09
CA GLY A 145 17.09 -11.83 0.15
C GLY A 145 16.74 -12.21 1.60
N ILE A 146 17.47 -13.15 2.21
CA ILE A 146 17.28 -13.52 3.63
C ILE A 146 17.70 -12.34 4.52
N LEU A 147 18.84 -11.71 4.25
CA LEU A 147 19.30 -10.55 5.01
C LEU A 147 18.35 -9.36 4.86
N SER A 148 17.76 -9.13 3.68
CA SER A 148 16.73 -8.10 3.52
C SER A 148 15.50 -8.42 4.35
N LEU A 149 14.98 -9.65 4.32
CA LEU A 149 13.82 -10.03 5.15
C LEU A 149 14.13 -9.93 6.64
N ALA A 150 15.34 -10.28 7.07
CA ALA A 150 15.77 -10.11 8.46
C ALA A 150 15.85 -8.63 8.86
N ALA A 151 16.40 -7.76 8.00
CA ALA A 151 16.43 -6.32 8.24
C ALA A 151 15.02 -5.72 8.32
N ILE A 152 14.11 -6.14 7.43
CA ILE A 152 12.70 -5.72 7.44
C ILE A 152 11.99 -6.20 8.71
N LEU A 153 12.24 -7.43 9.17
CA LEU A 153 11.69 -7.94 10.44
C LEU A 153 12.15 -7.09 11.63
N VAL A 154 13.45 -6.79 11.71
CA VAL A 154 13.99 -5.95 12.79
C VAL A 154 13.40 -4.53 12.73
N SER A 155 13.21 -3.98 11.52
CA SER A 155 12.54 -2.70 11.32
C SER A 155 11.07 -2.75 11.79
N ALA A 156 10.32 -3.79 11.42
CA ALA A 156 8.93 -3.99 11.84
C ALA A 156 8.75 -4.11 13.36
N LEU A 157 9.64 -4.84 14.03
CA LEU A 157 9.62 -5.00 15.49
C LEU A 157 9.91 -3.69 16.24
N LYS A 158 10.68 -2.78 15.62
CA LYS A 158 11.05 -1.48 16.19
C LYS A 158 10.09 -0.35 15.83
N SER A 159 9.18 -0.57 14.89
CA SER A 159 8.22 0.44 14.46
C SER A 159 7.25 0.80 15.60
N ASP A 160 6.90 2.08 15.69
CA ASP A 160 5.83 2.60 16.55
C ASP A 160 4.43 2.24 16.01
N LEU A 161 4.33 1.69 14.80
CA LEU A 161 3.09 1.23 14.16
C LEU A 161 3.17 -0.28 13.89
N ARG A 162 3.36 -1.07 14.94
CA ARG A 162 3.65 -2.52 14.82
C ARG A 162 2.60 -3.28 14.00
N TYR A 163 1.31 -3.03 14.24
CA TYR A 163 0.25 -3.71 13.49
C TYR A 163 0.36 -3.43 11.99
N SER A 164 0.45 -2.15 11.60
CA SER A 164 0.65 -1.74 10.20
C SER A 164 1.96 -2.30 9.63
N ALA A 165 3.05 -2.27 10.40
CA ALA A 165 4.34 -2.78 9.94
C ALA A 165 4.33 -4.29 9.61
N PHE A 166 3.57 -5.09 10.37
CA PHE A 166 3.46 -6.52 10.11
C PHE A 166 2.44 -6.85 9.01
N PHE A 167 1.23 -6.29 9.11
CA PHE A 167 0.08 -6.70 8.29
C PHE A 167 -0.30 -5.66 7.23
N GLY A 168 0.00 -4.39 7.46
CA GLY A 168 -0.51 -3.27 6.69
C GLY A 168 -1.95 -2.95 7.06
N TYR A 169 -2.34 -1.70 6.84
CA TYR A 169 -3.72 -1.22 7.00
C TYR A 169 -3.94 -0.01 6.09
N GLY A 170 -5.18 0.24 5.68
CA GLY A 170 -5.54 1.43 4.89
C GLY A 170 -4.87 1.49 3.51
N GLY A 171 -4.59 0.34 2.87
CA GLY A 171 -3.98 0.29 1.54
C GLY A 171 -2.46 0.15 1.51
N GLN A 172 -1.82 -0.05 2.66
CA GLN A 172 -0.35 -0.21 2.78
C GLN A 172 0.11 -1.66 2.82
N GLU A 173 -0.76 -2.63 2.54
CA GLU A 173 -0.45 -4.04 2.66
C GLU A 173 0.71 -4.45 1.75
N SER A 174 0.87 -3.85 0.57
CA SER A 174 2.07 -4.03 -0.28
C SER A 174 3.41 -3.71 0.39
N LEU A 175 3.44 -2.85 1.41
CA LEU A 175 4.62 -2.43 2.13
C LEU A 175 4.77 -3.11 3.49
N ALA A 176 3.87 -4.03 3.85
CA ALA A 176 3.91 -4.76 5.11
C ALA A 176 4.97 -5.88 5.10
N PHE A 177 5.55 -6.19 6.27
CA PHE A 177 6.54 -7.26 6.41
C PHE A 177 6.03 -8.61 5.87
N ILE A 178 4.79 -8.98 6.19
CA ILE A 178 4.21 -10.26 5.74
C ILE A 178 4.14 -10.32 4.21
N SER A 179 3.80 -9.22 3.54
CA SER A 179 3.80 -9.18 2.07
C SER A 179 5.18 -9.45 1.50
N PHE A 180 6.25 -8.86 2.04
CA PHE A 180 7.61 -9.16 1.59
C PHE A 180 7.96 -10.64 1.75
N VAL A 181 7.58 -11.27 2.86
CA VAL A 181 7.80 -12.70 3.09
C VAL A 181 7.01 -13.54 2.08
N LEU A 182 5.71 -13.26 1.91
CA LEU A 182 4.83 -14.00 1.01
C LEU A 182 5.25 -13.85 -0.45
N LEU A 183 5.67 -12.66 -0.89
CA LEU A 183 6.18 -12.40 -2.23
C LEU A 183 7.50 -13.14 -2.49
N GLY A 184 8.39 -13.17 -1.49
CA GLY A 184 9.61 -13.99 -1.53
C GLY A 184 9.29 -15.47 -1.69
N LEU A 185 8.38 -16.01 -0.86
CA LEU A 185 7.91 -17.39 -0.97
C LEU A 185 7.24 -17.66 -2.32
N TRP A 186 6.45 -16.72 -2.84
CA TRP A 186 5.83 -16.84 -4.16
C TRP A 186 6.87 -16.97 -5.28
N THR A 187 7.92 -16.14 -5.28
CA THR A 187 9.05 -16.28 -6.23
C THR A 187 9.69 -17.67 -6.14
N LEU A 188 9.87 -18.20 -4.93
CA LEU A 188 10.40 -19.55 -4.71
C LEU A 188 9.45 -20.66 -5.21
N ILE A 189 8.14 -20.49 -5.03
CA ILE A 189 7.11 -21.43 -5.50
C ILE A 189 7.11 -21.48 -7.03
N VAL A 190 7.11 -20.32 -7.70
CA VAL A 190 7.21 -20.25 -9.17
C VAL A 190 8.49 -20.98 -9.64
N PHE A 191 9.62 -20.72 -8.99
CA PHE A 191 10.88 -21.40 -9.28
C PHE A 191 10.81 -22.93 -9.08
N ALA A 192 10.17 -23.39 -8.00
CA ALA A 192 10.12 -24.81 -7.64
C ALA A 192 9.13 -25.61 -8.50
N MET A 193 7.98 -25.02 -8.84
CA MET A 193 6.87 -25.69 -9.52
C MET A 193 7.00 -25.67 -11.05
N VAL A 194 7.52 -24.59 -11.64
CA VAL A 194 7.60 -24.46 -13.10
C VAL A 194 8.72 -25.37 -13.64
N ARG A 195 8.31 -26.30 -14.51
CA ARG A 195 9.21 -27.11 -15.34
C ARG A 195 9.55 -26.37 -16.64
N LYS A 196 10.68 -26.75 -17.25
CA LYS A 196 11.17 -26.21 -18.52
C LYS A 196 10.09 -26.16 -19.61
N ASP A 197 9.29 -27.21 -19.73
CA ASP A 197 8.31 -27.32 -20.82
C ASP A 197 7.03 -26.50 -20.58
N ASN A 198 6.82 -26.05 -19.32
CA ASN A 198 5.58 -25.42 -18.90
C ASN A 198 5.73 -23.93 -18.54
N SER A 199 6.93 -23.34 -18.59
CA SER A 199 7.11 -21.90 -18.33
C SER A 199 6.34 -21.02 -19.32
N ARG A 200 6.10 -21.52 -20.54
CA ARG A 200 5.34 -20.83 -21.58
C ARG A 200 3.85 -20.66 -21.25
N SER A 201 3.22 -21.56 -20.48
CA SER A 201 1.81 -21.40 -20.12
C SER A 201 1.61 -20.27 -19.11
N VAL A 202 2.53 -20.14 -18.15
CA VAL A 202 2.51 -19.05 -17.16
C VAL A 202 2.79 -17.71 -17.85
N TYR A 203 3.74 -17.67 -18.80
CA TYR A 203 3.99 -16.50 -19.64
C TYR A 203 2.75 -16.06 -20.43
N PHE A 204 2.04 -17.00 -21.05
CA PHE A 204 0.79 -16.70 -21.74
C PHE A 204 -0.29 -16.20 -20.78
N ALA A 205 -0.40 -16.81 -19.59
CA ALA A 205 -1.34 -16.40 -18.56
C ALA A 205 -1.08 -14.96 -18.07
N LEU A 206 0.18 -14.51 -18.01
CA LEU A 206 0.52 -13.11 -17.70
C LEU A 206 -0.07 -12.13 -18.73
N ILE A 207 0.07 -12.43 -20.03
CA ILE A 207 -0.48 -11.59 -21.11
C ILE A 207 -2.01 -11.61 -21.07
N LEU A 208 -2.60 -12.79 -20.90
CA LEU A 208 -4.05 -12.95 -20.81
C LEU A 208 -4.62 -12.22 -19.59
N SER A 209 -3.94 -12.31 -18.44
CA SER A 209 -4.31 -11.59 -17.22
C SER A 209 -4.35 -10.08 -17.45
N ALA A 210 -3.29 -9.51 -18.04
CA ALA A 210 -3.25 -8.10 -18.39
C ALA A 210 -4.36 -7.73 -19.38
N ALA A 211 -4.61 -8.55 -20.41
CA ALA A 211 -5.63 -8.28 -21.42
C ALA A 211 -7.04 -8.27 -20.83
N LEU A 212 -7.37 -9.26 -19.98
CA LEU A 212 -8.65 -9.33 -19.27
C LEU A 212 -8.84 -8.13 -18.35
N LEU A 213 -7.81 -7.78 -17.57
CA LEU A 213 -7.85 -6.60 -16.70
C LEU A 213 -8.08 -5.31 -17.51
N SER A 214 -7.41 -5.15 -18.65
CA SER A 214 -7.62 -4.00 -19.53
C SER A 214 -9.04 -3.95 -20.09
N VAL A 215 -9.61 -5.08 -20.50
CA VAL A 215 -11.01 -5.12 -20.97
C VAL A 215 -11.97 -4.72 -19.86
N VAL A 216 -11.82 -5.29 -18.66
CA VAL A 216 -12.66 -4.94 -17.50
C VAL A 216 -12.54 -3.44 -17.19
N THR A 217 -11.33 -2.89 -17.23
CA THR A 217 -11.09 -1.47 -16.94
C THR A 217 -11.65 -0.55 -18.03
N ILE A 218 -11.51 -0.90 -19.31
CA ILE A 218 -12.11 -0.15 -20.43
C ILE A 218 -13.62 -0.07 -20.27
N LEU A 219 -14.27 -1.20 -19.96
CA LEU A 219 -15.72 -1.25 -19.78
C LEU A 219 -16.16 -0.40 -18.58
N ALA A 220 -15.42 -0.47 -17.46
CA ALA A 220 -15.70 0.36 -16.28
C ALA A 220 -15.50 1.87 -16.53
N LEU A 221 -14.48 2.24 -17.30
CA LEU A 221 -14.24 3.63 -17.72
C LEU A 221 -15.27 4.12 -18.76
N ALA A 222 -15.83 3.21 -19.56
CA ALA A 222 -16.94 3.49 -20.47
C ALA A 222 -18.31 3.58 -19.76
N GLY A 223 -18.33 3.55 -18.43
CA GLY A 223 -19.55 3.66 -17.63
C GLY A 223 -20.36 2.37 -17.49
N GLN A 224 -19.85 1.23 -17.96
CA GLN A 224 -20.53 -0.05 -17.77
C GLN A 224 -20.34 -0.56 -16.34
N GLN A 225 -21.45 -0.80 -15.64
CA GLN A 225 -21.46 -1.35 -14.29
C GLN A 225 -21.18 -2.86 -14.32
N LEU A 226 -19.90 -3.23 -14.40
CA LEU A 226 -19.49 -4.64 -14.37
C LEU A 226 -19.61 -5.28 -12.99
N TYR A 227 -19.59 -4.48 -11.92
CA TYR A 227 -19.68 -4.94 -10.55
C TYR A 227 -21.00 -4.46 -9.94
N LEU A 228 -21.90 -5.41 -9.69
CA LEU A 228 -23.29 -5.20 -9.24
C LEU A 228 -23.44 -4.37 -7.95
N TRP A 229 -22.34 -4.07 -7.24
CA TRP A 229 -22.33 -3.50 -5.89
C TRP A 229 -21.46 -2.24 -5.76
N ILE A 230 -20.74 -1.83 -6.81
CA ILE A 230 -19.90 -0.62 -6.78
C ILE A 230 -20.40 0.34 -7.85
N ASN A 231 -21.03 1.42 -7.39
CA ASN A 231 -21.52 2.48 -8.27
C ASN A 231 -20.52 3.65 -8.35
N SER A 232 -19.31 3.38 -8.85
CA SER A 232 -18.31 4.42 -9.09
C SER A 232 -17.67 4.24 -10.47
N ALA A 233 -17.80 5.27 -11.30
CA ALA A 233 -17.19 5.31 -12.63
C ALA A 233 -15.66 5.17 -12.53
N GLY A 234 -15.06 4.35 -13.40
CA GLY A 234 -13.61 4.12 -13.44
C GLY A 234 -13.03 3.25 -12.33
N TRP A 235 -13.88 2.66 -11.47
CA TRP A 235 -13.41 1.62 -10.55
C TRP A 235 -12.86 0.42 -11.30
N ASN A 236 -11.75 -0.12 -10.82
CA ASN A 236 -11.12 -1.30 -11.39
C ASN A 236 -10.59 -2.21 -10.28
N PRO A 237 -10.53 -3.54 -10.51
CA PRO A 237 -10.13 -4.49 -9.48
C PRO A 237 -8.63 -4.43 -9.15
N ALA A 238 -7.80 -3.79 -9.99
CA ALA A 238 -6.39 -3.64 -9.68
C ALA A 238 -6.11 -2.54 -8.65
N GLY A 239 -7.06 -1.63 -8.41
CA GLY A 239 -6.96 -0.49 -7.49
C GLY A 239 -7.00 0.82 -8.24
N THR A 240 -5.86 1.21 -8.81
CA THR A 240 -5.68 2.50 -9.49
C THR A 240 -5.55 2.35 -11.01
N THR A 241 -5.97 3.38 -11.75
CA THR A 241 -5.73 3.48 -13.20
C THR A 241 -4.22 3.50 -13.51
N THR A 242 -3.41 4.08 -12.62
CA THR A 242 -1.93 3.97 -12.65
C THR A 242 -1.47 2.51 -12.65
N THR A 243 -2.01 1.69 -11.73
CA THR A 243 -1.65 0.27 -11.62
C THR A 243 -2.00 -0.49 -12.91
N VAL A 244 -3.23 -0.31 -13.42
CA VAL A 244 -3.66 -1.00 -14.65
C VAL A 244 -2.84 -0.54 -15.85
N GLY A 245 -2.54 0.75 -15.97
CA GLY A 245 -1.69 1.29 -17.05
C GLY A 245 -0.31 0.64 -17.08
N ILE A 246 0.35 0.49 -15.93
CA ILE A 246 1.65 -0.18 -15.84
C ILE A 246 1.52 -1.68 -16.19
N ILE A 247 0.50 -2.37 -15.71
CA ILE A 247 0.24 -3.78 -16.05
C ILE A 247 0.03 -3.93 -17.57
N ALA A 248 -0.73 -3.02 -18.19
CA ALA A 248 -0.96 -3.01 -19.63
C ALA A 248 0.34 -2.80 -20.41
N ALA A 249 1.18 -1.84 -20.01
CA ALA A 249 2.50 -1.62 -20.59
C ALA A 249 3.38 -2.88 -20.54
N ILE A 250 3.45 -3.55 -19.38
CA ILE A 250 4.19 -4.81 -19.23
C ILE A 250 3.58 -5.93 -20.08
N GLY A 251 2.25 -6.00 -20.15
CA GLY A 251 1.52 -6.93 -21.01
C GLY A 251 1.86 -6.75 -22.49
N VAL A 252 2.02 -5.51 -22.98
CA VAL A 252 2.45 -5.22 -24.36
C VAL A 252 3.89 -5.67 -24.59
N VAL A 253 4.80 -5.48 -23.63
CA VAL A 253 6.20 -5.96 -23.74
C VAL A 253 6.24 -7.48 -23.86
N LEU A 254 5.50 -8.20 -23.00
CA LEU A 254 5.39 -9.66 -23.05
C LEU A 254 4.70 -10.13 -24.34
N GLY A 255 3.61 -9.47 -24.75
CA GLY A 255 2.88 -9.75 -25.98
C GLY A 255 3.76 -9.55 -27.22
N SER A 256 4.59 -8.52 -27.25
CA SER A 256 5.56 -8.26 -28.32
C SER A 256 6.61 -9.38 -28.39
N GLY A 257 7.07 -9.88 -27.23
CA GLY A 257 7.92 -11.07 -27.15
C GLY A 257 7.25 -12.33 -27.72
N LEU A 258 5.93 -12.50 -27.53
CA LEU A 258 5.15 -13.60 -28.11
C LEU A 258 4.99 -13.45 -29.63
N PHE A 259 4.68 -12.22 -30.09
CA PHE A 259 4.54 -11.89 -31.51
C PHE A 259 5.81 -12.20 -32.30
N LEU A 260 6.99 -11.88 -31.76
CA LEU A 260 8.27 -12.21 -32.39
C LEU A 260 8.49 -13.71 -32.60
N GLN A 261 7.88 -14.54 -31.76
CA GLN A 261 8.01 -16.00 -31.80
C GLN A 261 6.97 -16.68 -32.71
N SER A 262 6.04 -15.94 -33.29
CA SER A 262 4.96 -16.53 -34.12
C SER A 262 5.57 -17.24 -35.34
N ALA A 263 5.19 -18.49 -35.61
CA ALA A 263 5.68 -19.16 -36.82
C ALA A 263 4.80 -18.83 -38.04
N THR A 264 3.52 -18.57 -37.82
CA THR A 264 2.50 -18.40 -38.86
C THR A 264 1.77 -17.07 -38.74
N LEU A 265 1.18 -16.62 -39.85
CA LEU A 265 0.35 -15.41 -39.89
C LEU A 265 -0.80 -15.47 -38.87
N ARG A 266 -1.44 -16.64 -38.74
CA ARG A 266 -2.50 -16.89 -37.74
C ARG A 266 -2.01 -16.64 -36.31
N GLN A 267 -0.82 -17.12 -35.96
CA GLN A 267 -0.24 -16.90 -34.62
C GLN A 267 0.13 -15.43 -34.39
N SER A 268 0.57 -14.72 -35.45
CA SER A 268 0.80 -13.27 -35.39
C SER A 268 -0.51 -12.52 -35.12
N PHE A 269 -1.59 -12.85 -35.83
CA PHE A 269 -2.92 -12.27 -35.58
C PHE A 269 -3.41 -12.56 -34.17
N SER A 270 -3.32 -13.81 -33.70
CA SER A 270 -3.71 -14.15 -32.31
C SER A 270 -2.92 -13.35 -31.27
N SER A 271 -1.62 -13.14 -31.48
CA SER A 271 -0.80 -12.32 -30.58
C SER A 271 -1.22 -10.85 -30.63
N PHE A 272 -1.57 -10.34 -31.81
CA PHE A 272 -2.06 -8.97 -31.98
C PHE A 272 -3.40 -8.75 -31.25
N PHE A 273 -4.37 -9.66 -31.39
CA PHE A 273 -5.66 -9.54 -30.68
C PHE A 273 -5.52 -9.58 -29.15
N LEU A 274 -4.51 -10.27 -28.61
CA LEU A 274 -4.21 -10.24 -27.17
C LEU A 274 -3.60 -8.90 -26.72
N ILE A 275 -2.85 -8.23 -27.59
CA ILE A 275 -2.21 -6.94 -27.31
C ILE A 275 -3.20 -5.77 -27.49
N LEU A 276 -4.16 -5.91 -28.41
CA LEU A 276 -5.11 -4.86 -28.77
C LEU A 276 -5.82 -4.19 -27.57
N PRO A 277 -6.46 -4.91 -26.62
CA PRO A 277 -7.10 -4.27 -25.48
C PRO A 277 -6.11 -3.51 -24.58
N LEU A 278 -4.85 -3.96 -24.50
CA LEU A 278 -3.81 -3.27 -23.73
C LEU A 278 -3.49 -1.91 -24.36
N LEU A 279 -3.37 -1.86 -25.69
CA LEU A 279 -3.08 -0.62 -26.42
C LEU A 279 -4.26 0.36 -26.35
N ILE A 280 -5.50 -0.12 -26.48
CA ILE A 280 -6.70 0.72 -26.34
C ILE A 280 -6.72 1.37 -24.96
N LEU A 281 -6.44 0.60 -23.91
CA LEU A 281 -6.39 1.14 -22.55
C LEU A 281 -5.26 2.17 -22.37
N LEU A 282 -4.04 1.86 -22.83
CA LEU A 282 -2.89 2.77 -22.71
C LEU A 282 -3.12 4.11 -23.42
N ILE A 283 -3.75 4.07 -24.59
CA ILE A 283 -4.13 5.27 -25.33
C ILE A 283 -5.24 6.02 -24.58
N GLY A 284 -6.22 5.31 -24.01
CA GLY A 284 -7.36 5.95 -23.38
C GLY A 284 -7.15 6.55 -21.98
N ILE A 285 -6.17 6.07 -21.19
CA ILE A 285 -5.93 6.56 -19.81
C ILE A 285 -5.05 7.83 -19.78
N ASP A 286 -4.25 8.08 -20.82
CA ASP A 286 -3.29 9.21 -20.88
C ASP A 286 -2.34 9.27 -19.66
N PHE A 287 -1.64 8.16 -19.37
CA PHE A 287 -0.70 8.07 -18.25
C PHE A 287 0.75 7.93 -18.70
N THR A 288 1.53 9.01 -18.56
CA THR A 288 2.91 9.12 -19.07
C THR A 288 3.86 8.04 -18.54
N VAL A 289 3.76 7.66 -17.26
CA VAL A 289 4.68 6.65 -16.69
C VAL A 289 4.50 5.28 -17.34
N ALA A 290 3.27 4.89 -17.70
CA ALA A 290 3.04 3.64 -18.42
C ALA A 290 3.72 3.64 -19.81
N TRP A 291 3.71 4.78 -20.50
CA TRP A 291 4.43 4.95 -21.77
C TRP A 291 5.95 4.88 -21.60
N ILE A 292 6.51 5.46 -20.54
CA ILE A 292 7.94 5.33 -20.21
C ILE A 292 8.30 3.86 -19.94
N VAL A 293 7.53 3.17 -19.10
CA VAL A 293 7.73 1.75 -18.79
C VAL A 293 7.64 0.91 -20.07
N LEU A 294 6.66 1.16 -20.93
CA LEU A 294 6.52 0.49 -22.22
C LEU A 294 7.75 0.73 -23.11
N ALA A 295 8.16 1.99 -23.28
CA ALA A 295 9.29 2.37 -24.13
C ALA A 295 10.57 1.67 -23.67
N VAL A 296 10.88 1.70 -22.36
CA VAL A 296 12.06 1.02 -21.82
C VAL A 296 11.98 -0.49 -22.05
N GLY A 297 10.83 -1.11 -21.80
CA GLY A 297 10.63 -2.54 -22.05
C GLY A 297 10.84 -2.93 -23.50
N LEU A 298 10.32 -2.14 -24.45
CA LEU A 298 10.51 -2.39 -25.88
C LEU A 298 11.97 -2.17 -26.32
N VAL A 299 12.66 -1.14 -25.82
CA VAL A 299 14.10 -0.93 -26.07
C VAL A 299 14.91 -2.13 -25.60
N LEU A 300 14.70 -2.58 -24.36
CA LEU A 300 15.40 -3.74 -23.81
C LEU A 300 15.10 -5.01 -24.60
N LEU A 301 13.86 -5.20 -25.04
CA LEU A 301 13.45 -6.34 -25.86
C LEU A 301 14.18 -6.32 -27.21
N LEU A 302 14.23 -5.17 -27.88
CA LEU A 302 14.95 -5.01 -29.15
C LEU A 302 16.46 -5.27 -28.99
N LEU A 303 17.08 -4.75 -27.93
CA LEU A 303 18.51 -4.94 -27.67
C LEU A 303 18.86 -6.41 -27.41
N THR A 304 18.02 -7.11 -26.63
CA THR A 304 18.28 -8.50 -26.21
C THR A 304 17.89 -9.53 -27.26
N ALA A 305 16.94 -9.23 -28.14
CA ALA A 305 16.49 -10.14 -29.20
C ALA A 305 17.09 -9.83 -30.59
N ARG A 306 17.81 -8.70 -30.77
CA ARG A 306 18.28 -8.12 -32.07
C ARG A 306 18.74 -9.14 -33.14
N LYS A 307 19.48 -10.17 -32.73
CA LYS A 307 20.11 -11.14 -33.64
C LYS A 307 19.12 -12.08 -34.36
N ASN A 308 17.85 -12.10 -33.96
CA ASN A 308 16.88 -13.14 -34.36
C ASN A 308 15.62 -12.58 -35.07
N MET A 309 15.56 -11.29 -35.43
CA MET A 309 14.26 -10.59 -35.55
C MET A 309 13.74 -10.28 -36.96
N GLY A 310 14.55 -10.41 -38.03
CA GLY A 310 14.08 -10.28 -39.43
C GLY A 310 13.15 -9.08 -39.72
N ARG A 311 12.15 -9.25 -40.61
CA ARG A 311 11.16 -8.22 -40.96
C ARG A 311 10.11 -7.92 -39.87
N ARG A 312 10.05 -8.73 -38.80
CA ARG A 312 9.06 -8.60 -37.72
C ARG A 312 9.43 -7.55 -36.68
N LEU A 313 10.58 -6.90 -36.86
CA LEU A 313 11.00 -5.73 -36.09
C LEU A 313 10.13 -4.51 -36.33
N LEU A 314 9.67 -4.32 -37.57
CA LEU A 314 9.07 -3.05 -37.98
C LEU A 314 7.83 -2.65 -37.15
N PRO A 315 6.88 -3.56 -36.84
CA PRO A 315 5.76 -3.22 -35.96
C PRO A 315 6.19 -2.84 -34.54
N ILE A 316 7.22 -3.51 -34.00
CA ILE A 316 7.71 -3.24 -32.64
C ILE A 316 8.48 -1.92 -32.59
N SER A 317 9.29 -1.64 -33.60
CA SER A 317 9.95 -0.35 -33.76
C SER A 317 8.94 0.78 -33.90
N LEU A 318 7.83 0.56 -34.61
CA LEU A 318 6.74 1.53 -34.73
C LEU A 318 6.06 1.76 -33.36
N PHE A 319 5.74 0.69 -32.62
CA PHE A 319 5.22 0.82 -31.26
C PHE A 319 6.18 1.54 -30.32
N LEU A 320 7.49 1.30 -30.46
CA LEU A 320 8.50 2.01 -29.67
C LEU A 320 8.50 3.51 -30.02
N VAL A 321 8.45 3.88 -31.30
CA VAL A 321 8.40 5.28 -31.72
C VAL A 321 7.14 5.95 -31.16
N LEU A 322 5.98 5.28 -31.24
CA LEU A 322 4.73 5.79 -30.66
C LEU A 322 4.84 5.96 -29.14
N ALA A 323 5.40 4.98 -28.44
CA ALA A 323 5.58 5.03 -26.99
C ALA A 323 6.55 6.15 -26.56
N LEU A 324 7.65 6.34 -27.30
CA LEU A 324 8.58 7.45 -27.06
C LEU A 324 7.94 8.80 -27.37
N ALA A 325 7.16 8.90 -28.44
CA ALA A 325 6.45 10.12 -28.79
C ALA A 325 5.48 10.52 -27.68
N GLN A 326 4.65 9.58 -27.19
CA GLN A 326 3.72 9.82 -26.08
C GLN A 326 4.41 10.09 -24.74
N ALA A 327 5.58 9.50 -24.49
CA ALA A 327 6.34 9.76 -23.27
C ALA A 327 6.96 11.17 -23.24
N ILE A 328 7.30 11.74 -24.41
CA ILE A 328 7.95 13.06 -24.53
C ILE A 328 6.90 14.17 -24.72
N LEU A 329 5.89 13.92 -25.55
CA LEU A 329 4.83 14.83 -25.92
C LEU A 329 3.48 14.10 -25.70
N PRO A 330 3.01 14.01 -24.45
CA PRO A 330 1.75 13.34 -24.14
C PRO A 330 0.61 14.09 -24.84
N LEU A 331 -0.04 13.39 -25.77
CA LEU A 331 -1.24 13.90 -26.42
C LEU A 331 -2.41 13.61 -25.51
N LYS A 332 -3.01 14.67 -24.96
CA LYS A 332 -4.23 14.52 -24.17
C LYS A 332 -5.33 13.90 -25.02
N THR A 333 -5.83 12.77 -24.57
CA THR A 333 -6.95 12.10 -25.21
C THR A 333 -8.14 12.08 -24.26
N ASP A 334 -9.23 12.75 -24.63
CA ASP A 334 -10.47 12.78 -23.84
C ASP A 334 -11.33 11.52 -24.06
N PHE A 335 -10.71 10.35 -24.30
CA PHE A 335 -11.45 9.11 -24.61
C PHE A 335 -12.18 8.54 -23.40
N PHE A 336 -11.57 8.60 -22.20
CA PHE A 336 -12.16 8.13 -20.96
C PHE A 336 -12.05 9.19 -19.88
N SER A 337 -13.10 9.34 -19.06
CA SER A 337 -13.03 10.12 -17.83
C SER A 337 -12.38 9.26 -16.74
N THR A 338 -11.08 9.47 -16.51
CA THR A 338 -10.35 8.75 -15.46
C THR A 338 -10.57 9.41 -14.09
N PRO A 339 -10.67 8.62 -13.01
CA PRO A 339 -10.68 9.16 -11.65
C PRO A 339 -9.41 9.97 -11.39
N LEU A 340 -9.55 11.11 -10.70
CA LEU A 340 -8.40 11.93 -10.34
C LEU A 340 -7.55 11.23 -9.27
N GLU A 341 -6.35 10.80 -9.64
CA GLU A 341 -5.36 10.24 -8.72
C GLU A 341 -4.43 11.35 -8.22
N VAL A 342 -4.54 11.68 -6.93
CA VAL A 342 -3.72 12.68 -6.27
C VAL A 342 -2.74 12.02 -5.31
N GLY A 343 -1.54 12.60 -5.22
CA GLY A 343 -0.51 12.15 -4.30
C GLY A 343 0.62 13.17 -4.18
N PRO A 344 1.55 12.98 -3.23
CA PRO A 344 2.69 13.86 -3.07
C PRO A 344 3.59 13.82 -4.31
N SER A 345 4.11 14.96 -4.73
CA SER A 345 5.06 15.02 -5.86
C SER A 345 6.34 14.21 -5.57
N HIS A 346 7.13 13.90 -6.61
CA HIS A 346 8.42 13.22 -6.42
C HIS A 346 9.38 14.03 -5.54
N GLN A 347 9.37 15.36 -5.69
CA GLN A 347 10.17 16.24 -4.87
C GLN A 347 9.73 16.21 -3.40
N GLU A 348 8.42 16.26 -3.16
CA GLU A 348 7.87 16.16 -1.81
C GLU A 348 8.22 14.82 -1.17
N THR A 349 7.95 13.73 -1.89
CA THR A 349 8.24 12.36 -1.44
C THR A 349 9.71 12.21 -1.07
N TRP A 350 10.62 12.71 -1.92
CA TRP A 350 12.05 12.69 -1.63
C TRP A 350 12.42 13.56 -0.41
N SER A 351 11.76 14.70 -0.23
CA SER A 351 12.00 15.57 0.93
C SER A 351 11.64 14.88 2.25
N ILE A 352 10.48 14.19 2.29
CA ILE A 352 10.00 13.43 3.44
C ILE A 352 10.97 12.27 3.72
N VAL A 353 11.26 11.44 2.72
CA VAL A 353 12.19 10.30 2.86
C VAL A 353 13.56 10.75 3.34
N ARG A 354 14.06 11.89 2.86
CA ARG A 354 15.34 12.44 3.32
C ARG A 354 15.29 12.85 4.79
N GLN A 355 14.20 13.44 5.26
CA GLN A 355 14.04 13.76 6.68
C GLN A 355 13.92 12.49 7.54
N THR A 356 13.15 11.49 7.09
CA THR A 356 13.07 10.18 7.74
C THR A 356 14.44 9.53 7.88
N LEU A 357 15.24 9.50 6.81
CA LEU A 357 16.58 8.88 6.82
C LEU A 357 17.61 9.64 7.66
N LYS A 358 17.42 10.94 7.95
CA LYS A 358 18.28 11.65 8.90
C LYS A 358 18.08 11.14 10.33
N VAL A 359 16.85 10.75 10.68
CA VAL A 359 16.50 10.24 12.01
C VAL A 359 16.72 8.73 12.10
N HIS A 360 16.32 7.98 11.06
CA HIS A 360 16.37 6.52 11.02
C HIS A 360 17.11 5.98 9.78
N PRO A 361 18.43 6.22 9.63
CA PRO A 361 19.17 5.92 8.40
C PRO A 361 19.24 4.43 8.06
N ILE A 362 19.39 3.56 9.07
CA ILE A 362 19.73 2.14 8.87
C ILE A 362 18.49 1.32 8.53
N LEU A 363 17.46 1.39 9.39
CA LEU A 363 16.27 0.54 9.34
C LEU A 363 15.02 1.26 8.82
N GLY A 364 15.10 2.56 8.60
CA GLY A 364 13.94 3.39 8.32
C GLY A 364 13.02 3.51 9.53
N SER A 365 11.88 4.12 9.30
CA SER A 365 10.75 4.32 10.23
C SER A 365 9.95 3.04 10.51
N GLY A 366 10.03 2.04 9.64
CA GLY A 366 9.24 0.82 9.70
C GLY A 366 8.56 0.51 8.36
N PRO A 367 8.27 -0.76 8.05
CA PRO A 367 7.37 -1.09 6.95
C PRO A 367 5.99 -0.43 7.15
N ALA A 368 5.31 -0.02 6.08
CA ALA A 368 3.99 0.61 6.12
C ALA A 368 3.81 1.77 7.14
N THR A 369 4.75 2.74 7.16
CA THR A 369 4.70 3.93 8.04
C THR A 369 4.68 5.28 7.32
N PHE A 370 4.62 5.29 5.99
CA PHE A 370 4.82 6.52 5.21
C PHE A 370 3.79 7.60 5.53
N GLY A 371 2.52 7.25 5.81
CA GLY A 371 1.50 8.23 6.21
C GLY A 371 1.85 9.02 7.47
N ALA A 372 2.47 8.36 8.46
CA ALA A 372 2.93 9.04 9.67
C ALA A 372 4.11 9.99 9.39
N GLU A 373 5.03 9.57 8.52
CA GLU A 373 6.15 10.42 8.07
C GLU A 373 5.67 11.62 7.25
N TYR A 374 4.67 11.40 6.40
CA TYR A 374 4.05 12.44 5.61
C TYR A 374 3.44 13.52 6.52
N LEU A 375 2.64 13.15 7.52
CA LEU A 375 2.08 14.12 8.46
C LEU A 375 3.16 14.90 9.24
N LYS A 376 4.26 14.22 9.60
CA LYS A 376 5.35 14.81 10.36
C LYS A 376 6.22 15.77 9.54
N TYR A 377 6.48 15.44 8.28
CA TYR A 377 7.51 16.10 7.47
C TYR A 377 6.98 16.82 6.22
N ARG A 378 5.68 16.77 5.92
CA ARG A 378 5.08 17.49 4.78
C ARG A 378 5.41 18.98 4.81
N SER A 379 5.67 19.51 3.62
CA SER A 379 6.07 20.90 3.43
C SER A 379 4.89 21.87 3.61
N ALA A 380 5.21 23.12 3.96
CA ALA A 380 4.23 24.18 4.14
C ALA A 380 3.34 24.45 2.90
N PRO A 381 3.83 24.38 1.64
CA PRO A 381 2.99 24.56 0.46
C PRO A 381 1.77 23.63 0.38
N ILE A 382 1.87 22.38 0.86
CA ILE A 382 0.77 21.42 0.84
C ILE A 382 -0.39 21.89 1.73
N LEU A 383 -0.09 22.57 2.83
CA LEU A 383 -1.08 23.06 3.79
C LEU A 383 -1.97 24.17 3.20
N GLN A 384 -1.54 24.78 2.11
CA GLN A 384 -2.31 25.77 1.34
C GLN A 384 -3.17 25.15 0.24
N THR A 385 -3.08 23.83 0.03
CA THR A 385 -3.88 23.12 -0.97
C THR A 385 -5.20 22.63 -0.38
N PRO A 386 -6.16 22.19 -1.23
CA PRO A 386 -7.35 21.48 -0.77
C PRO A 386 -7.04 20.16 -0.04
N PHE A 387 -5.84 19.60 -0.20
CA PHE A 387 -5.43 18.29 0.35
C PHE A 387 -4.72 18.40 1.71
N TRP A 388 -4.75 19.56 2.36
CA TRP A 388 -4.05 19.81 3.64
C TRP A 388 -4.45 18.85 4.77
N ASN A 389 -5.68 18.32 4.75
CA ASN A 389 -6.21 17.39 5.75
C ASN A 389 -6.20 15.93 5.26
N VAL A 390 -5.65 15.67 4.07
CA VAL A 390 -5.53 14.31 3.52
C VAL A 390 -4.22 13.68 4.00
N VAL A 391 -4.29 12.44 4.45
CA VAL A 391 -3.12 11.60 4.74
C VAL A 391 -2.82 10.77 3.50
N PHE A 392 -1.63 10.96 2.92
CA PHE A 392 -1.16 10.10 1.84
C PHE A 392 -0.34 8.96 2.42
N GLU A 393 -0.83 7.73 2.24
CA GLU A 393 -0.21 6.51 2.79
C GLU A 393 0.99 6.00 1.97
N TRP A 394 1.24 6.61 0.81
CA TRP A 394 2.39 6.33 -0.04
C TRP A 394 2.89 7.60 -0.75
N GLY A 395 4.17 7.60 -1.12
CA GLY A 395 4.74 8.62 -1.97
C GLY A 395 4.51 8.34 -3.46
N SER A 396 4.87 9.29 -4.31
CA SER A 396 4.80 9.12 -5.79
C SER A 396 5.74 8.06 -6.35
N SER A 397 6.68 7.55 -5.56
CA SER A 397 7.65 6.53 -5.97
C SER A 397 7.68 5.39 -4.97
N GLY A 398 7.39 4.18 -5.43
CA GLY A 398 7.51 2.97 -4.62
C GLY A 398 8.93 2.76 -4.10
N ALA A 399 9.95 3.04 -4.91
CA ALA A 399 11.36 2.93 -4.52
C ALA A 399 11.72 3.88 -3.38
N LEU A 400 11.31 5.16 -3.47
CA LEU A 400 11.58 6.14 -2.42
C LEU A 400 10.81 5.81 -1.15
N THR A 401 9.56 5.37 -1.28
CA THR A 401 8.73 4.96 -0.13
C THR A 401 9.35 3.75 0.59
N ILE A 402 9.77 2.73 -0.15
CA ILE A 402 10.50 1.57 0.39
C ILE A 402 11.79 2.01 1.09
N LEU A 403 12.52 2.99 0.52
CA LEU A 403 13.75 3.50 1.11
C LEU A 403 13.50 4.25 2.43
N GLY A 404 12.45 5.07 2.53
CA GLY A 404 12.07 5.76 3.77
C GLY A 404 11.67 4.76 4.87
N ASN A 405 10.77 3.83 4.52
CA ASN A 405 10.22 2.82 5.42
C ASN A 405 11.29 1.83 5.92
N LEU A 406 12.17 1.35 5.05
CA LEU A 406 13.11 0.25 5.34
C LEU A 406 14.55 0.70 5.56
N GLY A 407 14.86 1.98 5.35
CA GLY A 407 16.20 2.53 5.43
C GLY A 407 17.16 2.01 4.36
N TRP A 408 18.42 2.42 4.47
CA TRP A 408 19.46 2.02 3.50
C TRP A 408 19.75 0.52 3.52
N VAL A 409 19.65 -0.14 4.67
CA VAL A 409 19.97 -1.56 4.78
C VAL A 409 18.83 -2.40 4.23
N GLY A 410 17.60 -2.21 4.72
CA GLY A 410 16.44 -3.00 4.28
C GLY A 410 16.12 -2.77 2.81
N GLY A 411 15.93 -1.50 2.42
CA GLY A 411 15.62 -1.13 1.04
C GLY A 411 16.77 -1.42 0.07
N GLY A 412 18.01 -1.13 0.48
CA GLY A 412 19.19 -1.39 -0.34
C GLY A 412 19.44 -2.87 -0.60
N LEU A 413 19.35 -3.74 0.42
CA LEU A 413 19.49 -5.18 0.25
C LEU A 413 18.39 -5.78 -0.62
N LEU A 414 17.15 -5.30 -0.49
CA LEU A 414 16.04 -5.72 -1.34
C LEU A 414 16.30 -5.35 -2.81
N LEU A 415 16.69 -4.10 -3.08
CA LEU A 415 17.04 -3.65 -4.43
C LEU A 415 18.22 -4.44 -5.01
N LEU A 416 19.28 -4.66 -4.22
CA LEU A 416 20.44 -5.46 -4.63
C LEU A 416 20.03 -6.90 -4.97
N THR A 417 19.09 -7.48 -4.23
CA THR A 417 18.56 -8.82 -4.51
C THR A 417 17.93 -8.88 -5.90
N VAL A 418 17.04 -7.93 -6.21
CA VAL A 418 16.37 -7.84 -7.52
C VAL A 418 17.36 -7.57 -8.65
N LEU A 419 18.26 -6.59 -8.46
CA LEU A 419 19.30 -6.24 -9.44
C LEU A 419 20.24 -7.41 -9.70
N PHE A 420 20.59 -8.20 -8.68
CA PHE A 420 21.44 -9.37 -8.85
C PHE A 420 20.76 -10.42 -9.72
N VAL A 421 19.46 -10.69 -9.55
CA VAL A 421 18.69 -11.60 -10.42
C VAL A 421 18.69 -11.10 -11.86
N LEU A 422 18.35 -9.83 -12.07
CA LEU A 422 18.32 -9.19 -13.38
C LEU A 422 19.68 -9.25 -14.08
N PHE A 423 20.75 -8.83 -13.40
CA PHE A 423 22.10 -8.84 -13.95
C PHE A 423 22.56 -10.26 -14.32
N ASN A 424 22.33 -11.22 -13.43
CA ASN A 424 22.72 -12.62 -13.66
C ASN A 424 21.97 -13.25 -14.83
N TYR A 425 20.70 -12.94 -14.99
CA TYR A 425 19.91 -13.44 -16.10
C TYR A 425 20.24 -12.73 -17.41
N GLY A 426 20.24 -11.39 -17.41
CA GLY A 426 20.54 -10.58 -18.58
C GLY A 426 21.93 -10.82 -19.16
N SER A 427 22.95 -10.95 -18.30
CA SER A 427 24.32 -11.27 -18.76
C SER A 427 24.42 -12.63 -19.45
N ARG A 428 23.63 -13.63 -19.01
CA ARG A 428 23.57 -14.94 -19.66
C ARG A 428 22.80 -14.90 -20.96
N LEU A 429 21.68 -14.19 -21.00
CA LEU A 429 20.87 -13.98 -22.20
C LEU A 429 21.70 -13.35 -23.35
N ILE A 430 22.66 -12.48 -23.02
CA ILE A 430 23.57 -11.86 -24.00
C ILE A 430 24.69 -12.81 -24.42
N LYS A 431 25.26 -13.57 -23.47
CA LYS A 431 26.43 -14.44 -23.72
C LYS A 431 26.10 -15.75 -24.41
N SER A 432 24.89 -16.30 -24.26
CA SER A 432 24.54 -17.60 -24.86
C SER A 432 24.55 -17.54 -26.40
N ARG A 433 25.28 -18.45 -27.06
CA ARG A 433 25.36 -18.49 -28.54
C ARG A 433 24.68 -19.71 -29.16
N GLU A 434 24.44 -20.76 -28.37
CA GLU A 434 23.97 -22.07 -28.84
C GLU A 434 22.47 -22.31 -28.62
N GLU A 435 21.72 -21.36 -28.05
CA GLU A 435 20.29 -21.54 -27.79
C GLU A 435 19.42 -21.32 -29.03
N ALA A 436 18.35 -22.11 -29.13
CA ALA A 436 17.32 -21.92 -30.15
C ALA A 436 16.77 -20.48 -30.09
N ALA A 437 16.71 -19.82 -31.26
CA ALA A 437 16.32 -18.41 -31.37
C ALA A 437 14.99 -18.08 -30.65
N ARG A 438 14.03 -19.01 -30.68
CA ARG A 438 12.72 -18.88 -30.06
C ARG A 438 12.77 -18.84 -28.53
N ASP A 439 13.59 -19.68 -27.91
CA ASP A 439 13.75 -19.73 -26.46
C ASP A 439 14.47 -18.48 -25.93
N ARG A 440 15.40 -17.94 -26.71
CA ARG A 440 16.07 -16.68 -26.39
C ARG A 440 15.11 -15.49 -26.40
N ILE A 441 14.22 -15.41 -27.40
CA ILE A 441 13.22 -14.33 -27.50
C ILE A 441 12.22 -14.42 -26.33
N PHE A 442 11.82 -15.63 -25.96
CA PHE A 442 10.99 -15.86 -24.77
C PHE A 442 11.65 -15.32 -23.51
N GLY A 443 12.92 -15.69 -23.30
CA GLY A 443 13.69 -15.21 -22.17
C GLY A 443 13.91 -13.69 -22.16
N ALA A 444 14.10 -13.09 -23.35
CA ALA A 444 14.20 -11.65 -23.54
C ALA A 444 12.91 -10.91 -23.14
N GLY A 445 11.75 -11.44 -23.51
CA GLY A 445 10.45 -10.88 -23.09
C GLY A 445 10.32 -10.77 -21.57
N ILE A 446 10.66 -11.85 -20.84
CA ILE A 446 10.61 -11.88 -19.37
C ILE A 446 11.60 -10.87 -18.76
N PHE A 447 12.85 -10.85 -19.26
CA PHE A 447 13.87 -9.93 -18.76
C PHE A 447 13.45 -8.46 -18.94
N SER A 448 13.02 -8.10 -20.15
CA SER A 448 12.64 -6.74 -20.49
C SER A 448 11.42 -6.27 -19.69
N ALA A 449 10.43 -7.15 -19.52
CA ALA A 449 9.28 -6.88 -18.66
C ALA A 449 9.69 -6.64 -17.20
N ALA A 450 10.51 -7.52 -16.62
CA ALA A 450 10.95 -7.38 -15.23
C ALA A 450 11.80 -6.11 -15.00
N ALA A 451 12.71 -5.81 -15.93
CA ALA A 451 13.56 -4.61 -15.86
C ALA A 451 12.76 -3.32 -16.05
N ALA A 452 11.80 -3.29 -16.98
CA ALA A 452 10.91 -2.15 -17.17
C ALA A 452 10.00 -1.93 -15.96
N LEU A 453 9.47 -3.01 -15.38
CA LEU A 453 8.66 -2.92 -14.17
C LEU A 453 9.49 -2.43 -12.97
N LEU A 454 10.75 -2.86 -12.84
CA LEU A 454 11.67 -2.31 -11.83
C LEU A 454 11.86 -0.80 -12.00
N ILE A 455 11.93 -0.28 -13.22
CA ILE A 455 11.96 1.17 -13.46
C ILE A 455 10.64 1.83 -13.05
N GLY A 456 9.51 1.18 -13.32
CA GLY A 456 8.19 1.60 -12.84
C GLY A 456 8.14 1.80 -11.32
N VAL A 457 8.84 0.96 -10.54
CA VAL A 457 8.97 1.11 -9.07
C VAL A 457 9.56 2.48 -8.67
N PHE A 458 10.45 3.05 -9.47
CA PHE A 458 11.04 4.36 -9.21
C PHE A 458 10.13 5.52 -9.62
N LEU A 459 9.21 5.30 -10.56
CA LEU A 459 8.42 6.35 -11.20
C LEU A 459 6.98 6.43 -10.70
N ALA A 460 6.46 5.37 -10.05
CA ALA A 460 5.09 5.31 -9.58
C ALA A 460 4.98 4.58 -8.23
N PRO A 461 3.88 4.79 -7.48
CA PRO A 461 3.55 3.97 -6.32
C PRO A 461 3.36 2.50 -6.72
N MET A 462 3.75 1.57 -5.86
CA MET A 462 3.66 0.14 -6.12
C MET A 462 2.52 -0.49 -5.32
N SER A 463 1.49 -0.95 -6.02
CA SER A 463 0.44 -1.81 -5.46
C SER A 463 0.88 -3.26 -5.35
N LEU A 464 0.17 -4.06 -4.56
CA LEU A 464 0.48 -5.48 -4.39
C LEU A 464 0.39 -6.25 -5.72
N SER A 465 -0.50 -5.82 -6.64
CA SER A 465 -0.60 -6.35 -8.01
C SER A 465 0.71 -6.22 -8.79
N LEU A 466 1.36 -5.05 -8.71
CA LEU A 466 2.62 -4.79 -9.43
C LEU A 466 3.79 -5.57 -8.82
N VAL A 467 3.88 -5.62 -7.49
CA VAL A 467 4.96 -6.35 -6.83
C VAL A 467 4.78 -7.87 -6.98
N PHE A 468 3.55 -8.37 -7.01
CA PHE A 468 3.24 -9.76 -7.36
C PHE A 468 3.65 -10.11 -8.80
N LEU A 469 3.35 -9.22 -9.77
CA LEU A 469 3.79 -9.36 -11.15
C LEU A 469 5.32 -9.41 -11.25
N LEU A 470 6.03 -8.50 -10.58
CA LEU A 470 7.49 -8.50 -10.51
C LEU A 470 8.02 -9.80 -9.91
N SER A 471 7.46 -10.24 -8.78
CA SER A 471 7.86 -11.47 -8.08
C SER A 471 7.66 -12.72 -8.94
N THR A 472 6.60 -12.75 -9.75
CA THR A 472 6.32 -13.80 -10.72
C THR A 472 7.35 -13.81 -11.85
N LEU A 473 7.65 -12.64 -12.43
CA LEU A 473 8.65 -12.49 -13.49
C LEU A 473 10.05 -12.90 -13.00
N LEU A 474 10.43 -12.48 -11.78
CA LEU A 474 11.68 -12.92 -11.15
C LEU A 474 11.71 -14.44 -10.98
N GLY A 475 10.62 -15.05 -10.49
CA GLY A 475 10.50 -16.50 -10.38
C GLY A 475 10.70 -17.21 -11.72
N LEU A 476 10.08 -16.72 -12.79
CA LEU A 476 10.26 -17.26 -14.15
C LEU A 476 11.70 -17.10 -14.65
N MET A 477 12.36 -15.97 -14.39
CA MET A 477 13.78 -15.79 -14.73
C MET A 477 14.66 -16.84 -14.05
N LEU A 478 14.40 -17.18 -12.78
CA LEU A 478 15.13 -18.23 -12.07
C LEU A 478 14.90 -19.61 -12.68
N VAL A 479 13.70 -19.88 -13.21
CA VAL A 479 13.41 -21.11 -13.95
C VAL A 479 14.22 -21.16 -15.23
N GLU A 480 14.26 -20.06 -15.97
CA GLU A 480 15.03 -19.95 -17.22
C GLU A 480 16.54 -20.06 -16.97
N LEU A 481 17.03 -19.61 -15.81
CA LEU A 481 18.42 -19.81 -15.41
C LEU A 481 18.83 -21.29 -15.32
N LYS A 482 17.89 -22.23 -15.07
CA LYS A 482 18.16 -23.69 -15.09
C LYS A 482 18.65 -24.20 -16.43
N ARG A 483 18.49 -23.44 -17.52
CA ARG A 483 18.92 -23.82 -18.86
C ARG A 483 20.44 -23.72 -19.05
N TYR A 484 21.14 -22.99 -18.20
CA TYR A 484 22.57 -22.72 -18.38
C TYR A 484 23.45 -23.74 -17.61
N PRO A 485 24.39 -24.44 -18.28
CA PRO A 485 25.12 -25.59 -17.70
C PRO A 485 25.97 -25.30 -16.46
N TRP A 486 26.30 -24.03 -16.19
CA TRP A 486 27.07 -23.60 -15.00
C TRP A 486 26.22 -23.18 -13.81
N SER A 487 24.89 -23.14 -13.93
CA SER A 487 24.02 -22.99 -12.76
C SER A 487 23.87 -24.35 -12.09
N VAL A 488 24.83 -24.71 -11.22
CA VAL A 488 24.75 -25.94 -10.43
C VAL A 488 23.65 -25.76 -9.38
N PHE A 489 22.41 -26.08 -9.78
CA PHE A 489 21.29 -26.21 -8.84
C PHE A 489 21.50 -27.48 -8.01
N GLN A 490 21.47 -27.33 -6.69
CA GLN A 490 21.52 -28.49 -5.81
C GLN A 490 20.16 -29.18 -5.82
N LYS A 491 20.12 -30.38 -6.40
CA LYS A 491 19.02 -31.32 -6.18
C LYS A 491 19.22 -31.98 -4.81
N LEU A 492 18.34 -31.69 -3.87
CA LEU A 492 18.32 -32.36 -2.58
C LEU A 492 17.58 -33.70 -2.75
N ARG A 493 18.21 -34.83 -2.44
CA ARG A 493 17.55 -36.15 -2.42
C ARG A 493 16.90 -36.39 -1.05
N LEU A 494 15.58 -36.54 -1.04
CA LEU A 494 14.73 -36.93 0.09
C LEU A 494 14.63 -38.46 0.09
N GLY A 495 15.49 -39.12 0.87
CA GLY A 495 15.53 -40.58 1.02
C GLY A 495 15.72 -41.00 2.49
N THR A 496 15.43 -42.25 2.82
CA THR A 496 15.48 -42.78 4.20
C THR A 496 16.90 -42.79 4.79
N ALA A 497 17.95 -42.83 3.96
CA ALA A 497 19.36 -42.88 4.39
C ALA A 497 19.96 -41.52 4.85
N GLY A 498 19.22 -40.42 4.74
CA GLY A 498 19.67 -39.06 5.11
C GLY A 498 19.01 -38.49 6.37
N GLY A 499 18.69 -39.36 7.35
CA GLY A 499 17.73 -39.13 8.45
C GLY A 499 17.73 -37.73 9.06
N GLN A 500 18.88 -37.22 9.54
CA GLN A 500 18.94 -35.91 10.21
C GLN A 500 18.72 -34.71 9.27
N ARG A 501 19.28 -34.74 8.05
CA ARG A 501 19.16 -33.64 7.08
C ARG A 501 17.75 -33.57 6.48
N ASN A 502 17.14 -34.72 6.23
CA ASN A 502 15.79 -34.79 5.68
C ASN A 502 14.74 -34.42 6.73
N LEU A 503 14.98 -34.77 7.99
CA LEU A 503 14.19 -34.29 9.13
C LEU A 503 14.25 -32.76 9.26
N GLY A 504 15.44 -32.15 9.18
CA GLY A 504 15.57 -30.70 9.24
C GLY A 504 14.78 -29.95 8.15
N ILE A 505 14.69 -30.53 6.95
CA ILE A 505 14.00 -29.91 5.81
C ILE A 505 12.49 -30.13 5.89
N SER A 506 12.03 -31.28 6.37
CA SER A 506 10.60 -31.48 6.66
C SER A 506 10.15 -30.58 7.81
N LEU A 507 10.94 -30.44 8.87
CA LEU A 507 10.65 -29.53 9.98
C LEU A 507 10.59 -28.07 9.51
N ALA A 508 11.55 -27.62 8.70
CA ALA A 508 11.53 -26.29 8.12
C ALA A 508 10.30 -26.07 7.21
N GLY A 509 9.96 -27.06 6.37
CA GLY A 509 8.78 -27.00 5.52
C GLY A 509 7.48 -26.93 6.31
N THR A 510 7.33 -27.76 7.34
CA THR A 510 6.19 -27.72 8.26
C THR A 510 6.12 -26.40 9.00
N ALA A 511 7.25 -25.87 9.49
CA ALA A 511 7.28 -24.57 10.16
C ALA A 511 6.82 -23.42 9.24
N ILE A 512 7.25 -23.43 7.96
CA ILE A 512 6.78 -22.44 6.97
C ILE A 512 5.28 -22.59 6.71
N LEU A 513 4.77 -23.82 6.58
CA LEU A 513 3.33 -24.06 6.39
C LEU A 513 2.50 -23.59 7.60
N LEU A 514 2.96 -23.91 8.82
CA LEU A 514 2.32 -23.44 10.05
C LEU A 514 2.37 -21.92 10.17
N PHE A 515 3.47 -21.29 9.75
CA PHE A 515 3.59 -19.84 9.72
C PHE A 515 2.62 -19.19 8.72
N VAL A 516 2.47 -19.75 7.52
CA VAL A 516 1.47 -19.26 6.54
C VAL A 516 0.05 -19.50 7.04
N PHE A 517 -0.22 -20.63 7.70
CA PHE A 517 -1.52 -20.89 8.33
C PHE A 517 -1.81 -19.91 9.47
N PHE A 518 -0.81 -19.58 10.29
CA PHE A 518 -0.91 -18.55 11.31
C PHE A 518 -1.24 -17.17 10.71
N ILE A 519 -0.57 -16.78 9.61
CA ILE A 519 -0.89 -15.55 8.87
C ILE A 519 -2.35 -15.57 8.40
N LEU A 520 -2.79 -16.67 7.78
CA LEU A 520 -4.18 -16.82 7.33
C LEU A 520 -5.18 -16.77 8.48
N PHE A 521 -4.85 -17.33 9.63
CA PHE A 521 -5.68 -17.26 10.83
C PHE A 521 -5.84 -15.81 11.31
N VAL A 522 -4.74 -15.04 11.37
CA VAL A 522 -4.80 -13.62 11.77
C VAL A 522 -5.58 -12.79 10.74
N GLN A 523 -5.30 -12.95 9.44
CA GLN A 523 -6.05 -12.28 8.37
C GLN A 523 -7.54 -12.67 8.38
N GLY A 524 -7.85 -13.94 8.66
CA GLY A 524 -9.21 -14.45 8.77
C GLY A 524 -10.01 -13.79 9.90
N ARG A 525 -9.35 -13.33 10.97
CA ARG A 525 -9.98 -12.52 12.03
C ARG A 525 -10.27 -11.08 11.59
N ARG A 526 -9.49 -10.52 10.67
CA ARG A 526 -9.71 -9.17 10.14
C ARG A 526 -10.91 -9.10 9.18
N VAL A 527 -11.23 -10.18 8.46
CA VAL A 527 -12.40 -10.23 7.55
C VAL A 527 -13.73 -9.86 8.23
N PRO A 528 -14.14 -10.50 9.35
CA PRO A 528 -15.36 -10.08 10.04
C PRO A 528 -15.22 -8.68 10.65
N ALA A 529 -14.03 -8.25 11.07
CA ALA A 529 -13.80 -6.90 11.58
C ALA A 529 -14.10 -5.83 10.51
N GLU A 530 -13.60 -6.00 9.28
CA GLU A 530 -13.89 -5.13 8.13
C GLU A 530 -15.39 -5.09 7.80
N PHE A 531 -16.06 -6.24 7.86
CA PHE A 531 -17.51 -6.33 7.63
C PHE A 531 -18.29 -5.51 8.67
N PHE A 532 -18.00 -5.70 9.95
CA PHE A 532 -18.67 -4.99 11.02
C PHE A 532 -18.34 -3.49 11.02
N ALA A 533 -17.10 -3.11 10.75
CA ALA A 533 -16.69 -1.70 10.65
C ALA A 533 -17.39 -0.98 9.47
N THR A 534 -17.49 -1.64 8.31
CA THR A 534 -18.24 -1.10 7.17
C THR A 534 -19.73 -0.97 7.49
N SER A 535 -20.30 -1.98 8.15
CA SER A 535 -21.71 -1.96 8.58
C SER A 535 -21.98 -0.86 9.62
N ALA A 536 -21.05 -0.63 10.55
CA ALA A 536 -21.12 0.45 11.53
C ALA A 536 -21.12 1.83 10.85
N ALA A 537 -20.24 2.03 9.85
CA ALA A 537 -20.20 3.26 9.06
C ALA A 537 -21.54 3.51 8.34
N GLY A 538 -22.18 2.47 7.81
CA GLY A 538 -23.51 2.57 7.19
C GLY A 538 -24.65 2.91 8.18
N GLN A 539 -24.50 2.56 9.46
CA GLN A 539 -25.49 2.84 10.50
C GLN A 539 -25.26 4.19 11.22
N ALA A 540 -24.09 4.80 11.08
CA ALA A 540 -23.69 5.99 11.85
C ALA A 540 -24.68 7.17 11.72
N ASN A 541 -25.31 7.34 10.56
CA ASN A 541 -26.32 8.40 10.33
C ASN A 541 -27.75 7.98 10.69
N ILE A 542 -27.98 6.70 11.03
CA ILE A 542 -29.31 6.14 11.31
C ILE A 542 -29.48 5.92 12.81
N SER A 543 -28.52 5.24 13.45
CA SER A 543 -28.53 4.94 14.88
C SER A 543 -27.09 4.79 15.38
N LEU A 544 -26.69 5.71 16.25
CA LEU A 544 -25.36 5.69 16.86
C LEU A 544 -25.17 4.47 17.77
N ASP A 545 -26.22 4.00 18.45
CA ASP A 545 -26.15 2.79 19.29
C ASP A 545 -25.87 1.53 18.46
N ASN A 546 -26.56 1.39 17.32
CA ASN A 546 -26.32 0.27 16.40
C ASN A 546 -24.92 0.37 15.77
N ALA A 547 -24.50 1.57 15.37
CA ALA A 547 -23.16 1.80 14.84
C ALA A 547 -22.09 1.43 15.88
N TYR A 548 -22.29 1.81 17.14
CA TYR A 548 -21.40 1.47 18.25
C TYR A 548 -21.34 -0.04 18.49
N ALA A 549 -22.48 -0.73 18.62
CA ALA A 549 -22.50 -2.17 18.85
C ALA A 549 -21.82 -2.98 17.72
N LEU A 550 -21.93 -2.50 16.47
CA LEU A 550 -21.21 -3.08 15.34
C LEU A 550 -19.70 -2.80 15.43
N MET A 551 -19.31 -1.58 15.79
CA MET A 551 -17.90 -1.21 15.93
C MET A 551 -17.22 -1.96 17.09
N GLU A 552 -17.92 -2.19 18.21
CA GLU A 552 -17.42 -3.00 19.32
C GLU A 552 -17.14 -4.45 18.88
N ARG A 553 -18.01 -5.02 18.03
CA ARG A 553 -17.75 -6.34 17.42
C ARG A 553 -16.54 -6.30 16.51
N ALA A 554 -16.37 -5.25 15.70
CA ALA A 554 -15.18 -5.09 14.86
C ALA A 554 -13.90 -5.07 15.70
N GLU A 555 -13.88 -4.27 16.77
CA GLU A 555 -12.77 -4.21 17.74
C GLU A 555 -12.50 -5.57 18.41
N HIS A 556 -13.54 -6.34 18.74
CA HIS A 556 -13.36 -7.66 19.33
C HIS A 556 -12.65 -8.65 18.37
N PHE A 557 -13.06 -8.67 17.10
CA PHE A 557 -12.47 -9.56 16.11
C PHE A 557 -11.01 -9.22 15.83
N ASP A 558 -10.66 -7.94 15.76
CA ASP A 558 -9.29 -7.45 15.53
C ASP A 558 -8.84 -6.42 16.58
N SER A 559 -8.63 -6.90 17.80
CA SER A 559 -8.28 -6.09 18.97
C SER A 559 -6.89 -5.45 18.94
N TRP A 560 -6.09 -5.74 17.91
CA TRP A 560 -4.72 -5.24 17.78
C TRP A 560 -4.61 -4.07 16.79
N ASN A 561 -5.68 -3.76 16.09
CA ASN A 561 -5.75 -2.65 15.15
C ASN A 561 -6.21 -1.38 15.89
N ASP A 562 -5.34 -0.38 15.97
CA ASP A 562 -5.62 0.89 16.64
C ASP A 562 -6.81 1.64 16.02
N THR A 563 -7.06 1.44 14.73
CA THR A 563 -8.12 2.15 14.01
C THR A 563 -9.51 1.75 14.52
N TYR A 564 -9.76 0.47 14.81
CA TYR A 564 -11.05 0.06 15.35
C TYR A 564 -11.27 0.59 16.77
N SER A 565 -10.24 0.56 17.63
CA SER A 565 -10.34 1.18 18.97
C SER A 565 -10.54 2.70 18.90
N ARG A 566 -9.88 3.40 17.96
CA ARG A 566 -10.07 4.83 17.73
C ARG A 566 -11.50 5.13 17.25
N MET A 567 -11.98 4.42 16.22
CA MET A 567 -13.33 4.59 15.68
C MET A 567 -14.41 4.27 16.72
N SER A 568 -14.21 3.23 17.53
CA SER A 568 -15.07 2.89 18.67
C SER A 568 -15.18 4.05 19.67
N ALA A 569 -14.03 4.61 20.06
CA ALA A 569 -13.98 5.78 20.95
C ALA A 569 -14.66 7.02 20.34
N ASP A 570 -14.45 7.28 19.04
CA ASP A 570 -15.04 8.43 18.35
C ASP A 570 -16.58 8.33 18.24
N ILE A 571 -17.13 7.13 17.97
CA ILE A 571 -18.58 6.90 17.93
C ILE A 571 -19.19 7.09 19.33
N GLN A 572 -18.61 6.48 20.36
CA GLN A 572 -19.09 6.65 21.74
C GLN A 572 -19.00 8.12 22.20
N ARG A 573 -17.93 8.82 21.82
CA ARG A 573 -17.77 10.25 22.08
C ARG A 573 -18.87 11.09 21.41
N LEU A 574 -19.30 10.72 20.21
CA LEU A 574 -20.42 11.38 19.53
C LEU A 574 -21.75 11.13 20.26
N VAL A 575 -21.99 9.92 20.77
CA VAL A 575 -23.14 9.61 21.65
C VAL A 575 -23.10 10.47 22.91
N LEU A 576 -21.95 10.54 23.59
CA LEU A 576 -21.75 11.38 24.77
C LEU A 576 -22.10 12.85 24.48
N ARG A 577 -21.57 13.42 23.39
CA ARG A 577 -21.86 14.81 22.99
C ARG A 577 -23.34 15.05 22.71
N THR A 578 -24.01 14.08 22.09
CA THR A 578 -25.45 14.14 21.80
C THR A 578 -26.26 14.15 23.09
N ASN A 579 -25.90 13.27 24.05
CA ASN A 579 -26.55 13.20 25.36
C ASN A 579 -26.30 14.46 26.20
N LEU A 580 -25.07 14.98 26.20
CA LEU A 580 -24.72 16.24 26.87
C LEU A 580 -25.51 17.43 26.29
N ALA A 581 -25.65 17.50 24.97
CA ALA A 581 -26.45 18.54 24.32
C ALA A 581 -27.94 18.42 24.67
N ALA A 582 -28.47 17.20 24.75
CA ALA A 582 -29.86 16.96 25.13
C ALA A 582 -30.13 17.29 26.62
N ALA A 583 -29.14 17.09 27.48
CA ALA A 583 -29.22 17.32 28.92
C ALA A 583 -28.98 18.77 29.35
N ALA A 584 -28.60 19.66 28.44
CA ALA A 584 -28.57 21.11 28.66
C ALA A 584 -29.98 21.74 28.81
N LYS A 585 -31.04 20.92 28.96
CA LYS A 585 -32.41 21.36 29.23
C LYS A 585 -32.57 21.71 30.72
N PRO A 586 -33.32 22.79 31.06
CA PRO A 586 -33.37 23.32 32.43
C PRO A 586 -33.88 22.36 33.52
N ASP A 587 -34.65 21.33 33.15
CA ASP A 587 -35.42 20.50 34.10
C ASP A 587 -34.75 19.17 34.49
N GLN A 588 -33.54 18.87 33.99
CA GLN A 588 -32.91 17.56 34.23
C GLN A 588 -31.94 17.59 35.44
N ASP A 589 -32.05 16.58 36.30
CA ASP A 589 -31.32 16.50 37.57
C ASP A 589 -29.80 16.35 37.33
N GLN A 590 -29.01 17.35 37.73
CA GLN A 590 -27.57 17.43 37.42
C GLN A 590 -26.76 16.22 37.95
N LYS A 591 -27.26 15.53 38.97
CA LYS A 591 -26.63 14.31 39.51
C LYS A 591 -26.78 13.10 38.58
N GLU A 592 -27.94 12.94 37.96
CA GLU A 592 -28.21 11.83 37.04
C GLU A 592 -27.37 11.98 35.76
N LEU A 593 -27.23 13.22 35.26
CA LEU A 593 -26.33 13.55 34.17
C LEU A 593 -24.87 13.23 34.51
N ALA A 594 -24.42 13.54 35.73
CA ALA A 594 -23.05 13.28 36.17
C ALA A 594 -22.73 11.78 36.26
N GLU A 595 -23.66 10.95 36.72
CA GLU A 595 -23.50 9.49 36.75
C GLU A 595 -23.46 8.88 35.34
N GLU A 596 -24.32 9.36 34.45
CA GLU A 596 -24.39 8.91 33.06
C GLU A 596 -23.12 9.27 32.27
N VAL A 597 -22.63 10.50 32.42
CA VAL A 597 -21.34 10.94 31.85
C VAL A 597 -20.19 10.09 32.39
N ARG A 598 -20.19 9.77 33.69
CA ARG A 598 -19.14 8.95 34.31
C ARG A 598 -19.11 7.53 33.74
N ARG A 599 -20.27 6.89 33.56
CA ARG A 599 -20.35 5.53 32.96
C ARG A 599 -19.82 5.49 31.54
N MET A 600 -20.20 6.45 30.69
CA MET A 600 -19.72 6.50 29.30
C MET A 600 -18.22 6.83 29.21
N THR A 601 -17.73 7.68 30.11
CA THR A 601 -16.33 8.15 30.12
C THR A 601 -15.32 7.02 30.24
N ASP A 602 -15.57 6.03 31.11
CA ASP A 602 -14.61 4.94 31.34
C ASP A 602 -14.37 4.10 30.08
N GLY A 603 -15.44 3.77 29.34
CA GLY A 603 -15.35 3.05 28.07
C GLY A 603 -14.59 3.82 26.99
N ILE A 604 -14.89 5.12 26.84
CA ILE A 604 -14.24 5.96 25.83
C ILE A 604 -12.75 6.11 26.13
N ILE A 605 -12.39 6.40 27.39
CA ILE A 605 -10.99 6.51 27.81
C ILE A 605 -10.25 5.21 27.55
N GLN A 606 -10.86 4.06 27.85
CA GLN A 606 -10.24 2.76 27.65
C GLN A 606 -9.93 2.51 26.17
N SER A 607 -10.89 2.73 25.28
CA SER A 607 -10.71 2.54 23.82
C SER A 607 -9.73 3.55 23.23
N ALA A 608 -9.82 4.83 23.61
CA ALA A 608 -8.90 5.87 23.16
C ALA A 608 -7.46 5.63 23.63
N LYS A 609 -7.25 5.26 24.90
CA LYS A 609 -5.92 4.90 25.42
C LYS A 609 -5.39 3.64 24.75
N ARG A 610 -6.24 2.62 24.52
CA ARG A 610 -5.84 1.42 23.77
C ARG A 610 -5.31 1.78 22.39
N ALA A 611 -5.99 2.65 21.64
CA ALA A 611 -5.52 3.12 20.34
C ALA A 611 -4.11 3.75 20.43
N THR A 612 -3.87 4.62 21.42
CA THR A 612 -2.53 5.22 21.64
C THR A 612 -1.45 4.21 22.03
N MET A 613 -1.79 3.14 22.74
CA MET A 613 -0.84 2.09 23.11
C MET A 613 -0.51 1.15 21.93
N LEU A 614 -1.50 0.88 21.08
CA LEU A 614 -1.34 0.02 19.90
C LEU A 614 -0.51 0.69 18.80
N ALA A 615 -0.71 1.99 18.58
CA ALA A 615 0.03 2.77 17.60
C ALA A 615 0.37 4.18 18.13
N PRO A 616 1.41 4.31 18.98
CA PRO A 616 1.83 5.60 19.55
C PRO A 616 2.34 6.59 18.51
N GLY A 617 2.76 6.13 17.32
CA GLY A 617 3.24 6.99 16.23
C GLY A 617 2.13 7.62 15.36
N VAL A 618 0.85 7.35 15.64
CA VAL A 618 -0.29 7.88 14.87
C VAL A 618 -0.86 9.10 15.57
N ALA A 619 -0.73 10.28 14.94
CA ALA A 619 -1.24 11.54 15.47
C ALA A 619 -2.74 11.48 15.80
N LEU A 620 -3.54 10.84 14.93
CA LEU A 620 -4.99 10.72 15.10
C LEU A 620 -5.41 10.01 16.40
N ASN A 621 -4.63 9.05 16.90
CA ASN A 621 -4.94 8.37 18.16
C ASN A 621 -4.84 9.32 19.36
N TRP A 622 -3.79 10.14 19.36
CA TRP A 622 -3.59 11.17 20.37
C TRP A 622 -4.60 12.31 20.24
N SER A 623 -4.94 12.70 19.00
CA SER A 623 -6.00 13.68 18.74
C SER A 623 -7.36 13.22 19.28
N ALA A 624 -7.73 11.95 19.06
CA ALA A 624 -8.99 11.40 19.55
C ALA A 624 -9.04 11.39 21.08
N LEU A 625 -7.96 10.94 21.74
CA LEU A 625 -7.85 10.96 23.19
C LEU A 625 -7.93 12.40 23.77
N GLY A 626 -7.22 13.35 23.16
CA GLY A 626 -7.27 14.75 23.57
C GLY A 626 -8.65 15.38 23.38
N SER A 627 -9.30 15.06 22.26
CA SER A 627 -10.64 15.57 21.93
C SER A 627 -11.70 15.03 22.90
N PHE A 628 -11.56 13.79 23.34
CA PHE A 628 -12.38 13.24 24.41
C PHE A 628 -12.18 13.98 25.73
N TYR A 629 -10.92 14.15 26.17
CA TYR A 629 -10.62 14.87 27.41
C TYR A 629 -11.11 16.32 27.39
N LEU A 630 -11.08 16.96 26.23
CA LEU A 630 -11.59 18.31 26.04
C LEU A 630 -13.11 18.38 26.26
N ASP A 631 -13.86 17.38 25.80
CA ASP A 631 -15.32 17.35 25.94
C ASP A 631 -15.78 17.22 27.40
N ILE A 632 -15.02 16.46 28.21
CA ILE A 632 -15.34 16.25 29.62
C ILE A 632 -14.70 17.29 30.55
N ALA A 633 -13.88 18.20 30.02
CA ALA A 633 -13.21 19.25 30.78
C ALA A 633 -14.16 20.09 31.67
N PRO A 634 -15.40 20.43 31.25
CA PRO A 634 -16.33 21.15 32.11
C PRO A 634 -16.81 20.36 33.33
N PHE A 635 -16.74 19.02 33.28
CA PHE A 635 -17.30 18.13 34.29
C PHE A 635 -16.24 17.43 35.15
N VAL A 636 -15.02 17.30 34.64
CA VAL A 636 -13.94 16.52 35.27
C VAL A 636 -12.70 17.39 35.46
N SER A 637 -12.34 17.62 36.73
CA SER A 637 -11.14 18.36 37.08
C SER A 637 -9.87 17.69 36.52
N GLY A 638 -8.95 18.49 35.97
CA GLY A 638 -7.71 18.02 35.35
C GLY A 638 -7.84 17.48 33.92
N ALA A 639 -9.06 17.30 33.40
CA ALA A 639 -9.25 16.79 32.04
C ALA A 639 -8.75 17.78 30.96
N ALA A 640 -8.84 19.09 31.18
CA ALA A 640 -8.24 20.08 30.28
C ALA A 640 -6.72 19.91 30.15
N GLN A 641 -6.03 19.58 31.24
CA GLN A 641 -4.58 19.31 31.21
C GLN A 641 -4.28 17.99 30.48
N ALA A 642 -5.07 16.94 30.73
CA ALA A 642 -4.94 15.68 30.01
C ALA A 642 -5.18 15.84 28.50
N ALA A 643 -6.12 16.71 28.11
CA ALA A 643 -6.35 17.08 26.71
C ALA A 643 -5.12 17.76 26.11
N LEU A 644 -4.56 18.74 26.82
CA LEU A 644 -3.36 19.45 26.39
C LEU A 644 -2.16 18.50 26.21
N ASP A 645 -1.94 17.57 27.14
CA ASP A 645 -0.87 16.59 27.05
C ASP A 645 -1.03 15.66 25.84
N ALA A 646 -2.25 15.17 25.60
CA ALA A 646 -2.56 14.34 24.43
C ALA A 646 -2.40 15.11 23.12
N PHE A 647 -2.90 16.35 23.03
CA PHE A 647 -2.73 17.15 21.83
C PHE A 647 -1.27 17.56 21.58
N ASN A 648 -0.47 17.78 22.62
CA ASN A 648 0.96 18.01 22.46
C ASN A 648 1.66 16.77 21.84
N LYS A 649 1.29 15.55 22.27
CA LYS A 649 1.75 14.33 21.61
C LYS A 649 1.31 14.23 20.15
N ALA A 650 0.06 14.58 19.85
CA ALA A 650 -0.42 14.63 18.47
C ALA A 650 0.35 15.66 17.62
N ARG A 651 0.64 16.84 18.17
CA ARG A 651 1.41 17.90 17.51
C ARG A 651 2.84 17.47 17.24
N ASP A 652 3.49 16.72 18.13
CA ASP A 652 4.85 16.22 17.89
C ASP A 652 4.91 15.26 16.68
N LEU A 653 3.77 14.64 16.33
CA LEU A 653 3.61 13.72 15.20
C LEU A 653 3.07 14.42 13.93
N ASN A 654 2.28 15.48 14.09
CA ASN A 654 1.70 16.28 13.00
C ASN A 654 1.79 17.78 13.36
N PRO A 655 3.00 18.38 13.28
CA PRO A 655 3.28 19.70 13.86
C PRO A 655 2.61 20.85 13.11
N ASN A 656 2.17 20.61 11.88
CA ASN A 656 1.64 21.63 11.00
C ASN A 656 0.13 21.50 10.77
N ASP A 657 -0.59 20.81 11.65
CA ASP A 657 -2.05 20.71 11.58
C ASP A 657 -2.73 21.88 12.28
N PRO A 658 -3.44 22.77 11.55
CA PRO A 658 -4.11 23.90 12.16
C PRO A 658 -5.23 23.45 13.12
N SER A 659 -5.87 22.30 12.88
CA SER A 659 -6.92 21.79 13.78
C SER A 659 -6.37 21.39 15.15
N LEU A 660 -5.17 20.81 15.19
CA LEU A 660 -4.49 20.48 16.43
C LEU A 660 -4.11 21.73 17.22
N LEU A 661 -3.61 22.77 16.55
CA LEU A 661 -3.27 24.03 17.21
C LEU A 661 -4.49 24.75 17.76
N VAL A 662 -5.64 24.67 17.07
CA VAL A 662 -6.92 25.16 17.60
C VAL A 662 -7.31 24.42 18.85
N ASN A 663 -7.30 23.08 18.83
CA ASN A 663 -7.64 22.27 19.99
C ASN A 663 -6.67 22.49 21.17
N ILE A 664 -5.37 22.68 20.91
CA ILE A 664 -4.39 23.07 21.93
C ILE A 664 -4.76 24.43 22.52
N GLY A 665 -5.13 25.41 21.68
CA GLY A 665 -5.55 26.73 22.13
C GLY A 665 -6.78 26.69 23.04
N ILE A 666 -7.79 25.89 22.67
CA ILE A 666 -8.99 25.68 23.49
C ILE A 666 -8.59 25.01 24.82
N ALA A 667 -7.80 23.94 24.79
CA ALA A 667 -7.34 23.26 25.99
C ALA A 667 -6.51 24.17 26.92
N GLN A 668 -5.69 25.07 26.35
CA GLN A 668 -4.92 26.08 27.11
C GLN A 668 -5.80 27.16 27.73
N SER A 669 -6.88 27.57 27.03
CA SER A 669 -7.84 28.53 27.59
C SER A 669 -8.58 27.93 28.80
N LEU A 670 -8.91 26.63 28.72
CA LEU A 670 -9.59 25.90 29.79
C LEU A 670 -8.65 25.43 30.92
N SER A 671 -7.37 25.19 30.63
CA SER A 671 -6.36 24.74 31.62
C SER A 671 -5.60 25.92 32.22
N PHE A 672 -5.84 26.22 33.50
CA PHE A 672 -5.13 27.26 34.29
C PHE A 672 -5.12 28.67 33.70
N GLU A 673 -6.11 29.03 32.87
CA GLU A 673 -6.22 30.35 32.25
C GLU A 673 -4.94 30.78 31.49
N ASN A 674 -4.27 29.84 30.78
CA ASN A 674 -3.12 30.19 29.93
C ASN A 674 -3.57 30.85 28.62
N GLN A 675 -4.22 32.01 28.76
CA GLN A 675 -4.80 32.82 27.71
C GLN A 675 -3.75 33.30 26.69
N ALA A 676 -2.53 33.57 27.15
CA ALA A 676 -1.42 33.96 26.27
C ALA A 676 -0.95 32.81 25.37
N GLY A 677 -0.80 31.61 25.94
CA GLY A 677 -0.48 30.40 25.17
C GLY A 677 -1.59 30.06 24.18
N ALA A 678 -2.85 30.17 24.61
CA ALA A 678 -4.02 29.96 23.75
C ALA A 678 -4.01 30.90 22.54
N GLU A 679 -3.78 32.20 22.76
CA GLU A 679 -3.70 33.20 21.68
C GLU A 679 -2.57 32.86 20.70
N GLN A 680 -1.39 32.48 21.21
CA GLN A 680 -0.26 32.10 20.38
C GLN A 680 -0.58 30.88 19.49
N SER A 681 -1.18 29.84 20.05
CA SER A 681 -1.55 28.62 19.32
C SER A 681 -2.58 28.92 18.22
N LEU A 682 -3.59 29.74 18.53
CA LEU A 682 -4.64 30.12 17.59
C LEU A 682 -4.14 31.02 16.46
N ARG A 683 -3.29 32.02 16.78
CA ARG A 683 -2.62 32.83 15.76
C ARG A 683 -1.75 31.97 14.86
N ARG A 684 -1.02 31.00 15.43
CA ARG A 684 -0.21 30.06 14.64
C ARG A 684 -1.06 29.18 13.73
N ALA A 685 -2.23 28.73 14.18
CA ALA A 685 -3.16 27.98 13.33
C ALA A 685 -3.62 28.81 12.12
N ALA A 686 -3.98 30.09 12.36
CA ALA A 686 -4.35 31.03 11.31
C ALA A 686 -3.19 31.38 10.36
N GLU A 687 -1.94 31.41 10.85
CA GLU A 687 -0.75 31.58 10.00
C GLU A 687 -0.50 30.37 9.10
N ILE A 688 -0.64 29.16 9.65
CA ILE A 688 -0.44 27.92 8.91
C ILE A 688 -1.50 27.77 7.83
N ARG A 689 -2.75 28.10 8.16
CA ARG A 689 -3.87 28.00 7.23
C ARG A 689 -4.80 29.22 7.39
N PRO A 690 -4.58 30.28 6.59
CA PRO A 690 -5.35 31.53 6.69
C PRO A 690 -6.84 31.39 6.35
N ASP A 691 -7.25 30.32 5.66
CA ASP A 691 -8.65 30.01 5.35
C ASP A 691 -9.26 28.98 6.34
N TYR A 692 -8.54 28.62 7.42
CA TYR A 692 -9.08 27.73 8.44
C TYR A 692 -9.99 28.49 9.41
N ILE A 693 -11.28 28.51 9.10
CA ILE A 693 -12.29 29.30 9.80
C ILE A 693 -12.27 29.12 11.34
N PHE A 694 -12.10 27.89 11.81
CA PHE A 694 -12.10 27.59 13.26
C PHE A 694 -10.97 28.30 14.01
N ALA A 695 -9.81 28.56 13.38
CA ALA A 695 -8.76 29.35 14.02
C ALA A 695 -9.19 30.80 14.26
N HIS A 696 -9.89 31.42 13.31
CA HIS A 696 -10.40 32.78 13.44
C HIS A 696 -11.54 32.88 14.45
N LEU A 697 -12.46 31.90 14.46
CA LEU A 697 -13.57 31.87 15.42
C LEU A 697 -13.08 31.73 16.86
N GLU A 698 -12.23 30.74 17.14
CA GLU A 698 -11.72 30.55 18.50
C GLU A 698 -10.82 31.72 18.93
N LEU A 699 -10.06 32.32 18.01
CA LEU A 699 -9.28 33.53 18.31
C LEU A 699 -10.20 34.72 18.61
N ALA A 700 -11.29 34.90 17.88
CA ALA A 700 -12.27 35.94 18.14
C ALA A 700 -12.93 35.78 19.52
N ARG A 701 -13.33 34.55 19.87
CA ARG A 701 -13.88 34.24 21.21
C ARG A 701 -12.89 34.53 22.32
N LEU A 702 -11.63 34.10 22.16
CA LEU A 702 -10.56 34.34 23.13
C LEU A 702 -10.28 35.84 23.32
N LEU A 703 -10.15 36.58 22.23
CA LEU A 703 -9.96 38.04 22.25
C LEU A 703 -11.18 38.74 22.87
N GLY A 704 -12.37 38.23 22.57
CA GLY A 704 -13.63 38.61 23.18
C GLY A 704 -13.57 38.45 24.70
N GLN A 705 -13.21 37.29 25.23
CA GLN A 705 -13.07 37.06 26.67
C GLN A 705 -12.04 37.99 27.35
N ARG A 706 -11.10 38.55 26.57
CA ARG A 706 -10.07 39.49 27.02
C ARG A 706 -10.43 40.96 26.80
N ASP A 707 -11.70 41.25 26.53
CA ASP A 707 -12.22 42.60 26.26
C ASP A 707 -11.56 43.35 25.09
N LYS A 708 -10.93 42.61 24.17
CA LYS A 708 -10.31 43.15 22.95
C LYS A 708 -11.31 43.19 21.80
N THR A 709 -12.37 43.98 21.98
CA THR A 709 -13.54 44.00 21.09
C THR A 709 -13.21 44.21 19.61
N GLU A 710 -12.37 45.19 19.26
CA GLU A 710 -12.05 45.47 17.85
C GLU A 710 -11.17 44.38 17.21
N GLU A 711 -10.25 43.77 17.98
CA GLU A 711 -9.45 42.65 17.49
C GLU A 711 -10.35 41.42 17.24
N ALA A 712 -11.27 41.13 18.16
CA ALA A 712 -12.24 40.04 18.00
C ALA A 712 -13.12 40.26 16.75
N LEU A 713 -13.65 41.47 16.54
CA LEU A 713 -14.40 41.81 15.33
C LEU A 713 -13.56 41.68 14.05
N ALA A 714 -12.26 41.98 14.11
CA ALA A 714 -11.38 41.80 12.97
C ALA A 714 -11.23 40.31 12.58
N GLU A 715 -11.13 39.41 13.56
CA GLU A 715 -11.08 37.97 13.32
C GLU A 715 -12.43 37.42 12.85
N TYR A 716 -13.56 37.87 13.44
CA TYR A 716 -14.89 37.53 12.95
C TYR A 716 -15.10 37.96 11.49
N ARG A 717 -14.64 39.15 11.09
CA ARG A 717 -14.65 39.60 9.69
C ARG A 717 -13.79 38.72 8.77
N ARG A 718 -12.73 38.10 9.27
CA ARG A 718 -11.94 37.13 8.48
C ARG A 718 -12.72 35.82 8.31
N ALA A 719 -13.32 35.31 9.38
CA ALA A 719 -14.20 34.14 9.31
C ALA A 719 -15.35 34.37 8.31
N GLU A 720 -15.95 35.55 8.33
CA GLU A 720 -17.02 35.94 7.41
C GLU A 720 -16.54 36.01 5.95
N LYS A 721 -15.32 36.49 5.69
CA LYS A 721 -14.74 36.44 4.33
C LYS A 721 -14.55 35.01 3.82
N ILE A 722 -14.29 34.06 4.71
CA ILE A 722 -14.13 32.63 4.37
C ILE A 722 -15.50 32.00 4.12
N GLN A 723 -16.50 32.29 4.96
CA GLN A 723 -17.88 31.80 4.85
C GLN A 723 -18.90 32.94 4.93
N PRO A 724 -19.14 33.67 3.83
CA PRO A 724 -19.97 34.89 3.84
C PRO A 724 -21.47 34.64 4.04
N ASN A 725 -21.93 33.41 3.81
CA ASN A 725 -23.34 33.03 3.84
C ASN A 725 -23.66 32.04 4.98
N ASP A 726 -22.89 32.07 6.08
CA ASP A 726 -23.17 31.23 7.24
C ASP A 726 -24.08 31.96 8.25
N PRO A 727 -25.36 31.56 8.40
CA PRO A 727 -26.27 32.17 9.37
C PRO A 727 -25.82 31.95 10.82
N ALA A 728 -25.12 30.86 11.13
CA ALA A 728 -24.63 30.58 12.48
C ALA A 728 -23.50 31.55 12.86
N LEU A 729 -22.59 31.84 11.92
CA LEU A 729 -21.55 32.85 12.10
C LEU A 729 -22.16 34.25 12.31
N LYS A 730 -23.12 34.64 11.48
CA LYS A 730 -23.84 35.91 11.62
C LYS A 730 -24.50 36.04 13.00
N TYR A 731 -25.15 34.97 13.46
CA TYR A 731 -25.73 34.89 14.78
C TYR A 731 -24.68 35.04 15.89
N GLU A 732 -23.54 34.35 15.79
CA GLU A 732 -22.46 34.42 16.77
C GLU A 732 -21.86 35.83 16.88
N ILE A 733 -21.64 36.51 15.75
CA ILE A 733 -21.18 37.90 15.71
C ILE A 733 -22.23 38.82 16.33
N GLY A 734 -23.51 38.61 16.04
CA GLY A 734 -24.62 39.36 16.62
C GLY A 734 -24.67 39.26 18.14
N LEU A 735 -24.56 38.04 18.69
CA LEU A 735 -24.48 37.83 20.14
C LEU A 735 -23.25 38.49 20.76
N PHE A 736 -22.10 38.38 20.09
CA PHE A 736 -20.89 39.04 20.55
C PHE A 736 -21.07 40.56 20.62
N LEU A 737 -21.66 41.18 19.60
CA LEU A 737 -21.94 42.61 19.58
C LEU A 737 -22.95 43.04 20.66
N LEU A 738 -23.98 42.22 20.93
CA LEU A 738 -24.90 42.46 22.05
C LEU A 738 -24.18 42.46 23.39
N SER A 739 -23.28 41.49 23.62
CA SER A 739 -22.48 41.44 24.85
C SER A 739 -21.55 42.65 25.04
N ARG A 740 -21.34 43.42 23.97
CA ARG A 740 -20.54 44.66 23.93
C ARG A 740 -21.37 45.93 23.79
N ASP A 741 -22.68 45.83 24.03
CA ASP A 741 -23.65 46.93 23.98
C ASP A 741 -23.70 47.65 22.62
N ARG A 742 -23.38 46.95 21.52
CA ARG A 742 -23.43 47.48 20.15
C ARG A 742 -24.70 47.03 19.43
N LYS A 743 -25.85 47.45 19.97
CA LYS A 743 -27.17 46.92 19.61
C LYS A 743 -27.54 47.10 18.14
N GLU A 744 -27.24 48.24 17.52
CA GLU A 744 -27.57 48.49 16.10
C GLU A 744 -26.70 47.64 15.14
N ALA A 745 -25.46 47.36 15.53
CA ALA A 745 -24.60 46.46 14.77
C ALA A 745 -25.07 45.01 14.95
N ALA A 746 -25.41 44.61 16.18
CA ALA A 746 -25.94 43.27 16.46
C ALA A 746 -27.24 42.99 15.72
N GLN A 747 -28.17 43.95 15.69
CA GLN A 747 -29.43 43.84 14.96
C GLN A 747 -29.18 43.50 13.48
N ARG A 748 -28.26 44.21 12.82
CA ARG A 748 -27.93 43.96 11.40
C ARG A 748 -27.38 42.56 11.16
N GLU A 749 -26.53 42.07 12.04
CA GLU A 749 -25.97 40.71 11.92
C GLU A 749 -27.04 39.63 12.17
N LEU A 750 -27.90 39.83 13.17
CA LEU A 750 -29.01 38.91 13.47
C LEU A 750 -30.08 38.93 12.37
N GLU A 751 -30.39 40.09 11.80
CA GLU A 751 -31.24 40.23 10.60
C GLU A 751 -30.63 39.46 9.41
N GLY A 752 -29.31 39.59 9.22
CA GLY A 752 -28.56 38.81 8.24
C GLY A 752 -28.71 37.30 8.45
N ALA A 753 -28.58 36.82 9.70
CA ALA A 753 -28.75 35.42 10.04
C ALA A 753 -30.15 34.89 9.67
N VAL A 754 -31.22 35.63 10.00
CA VAL A 754 -32.60 35.22 9.70
C VAL A 754 -32.97 35.37 8.23
N ASN A 755 -32.29 36.25 7.49
CA ASN A 755 -32.44 36.39 6.03
C ASN A 755 -31.79 35.21 5.30
N LEU A 756 -30.64 34.74 5.79
CA LEU A 756 -29.97 33.54 5.27
C LEU A 756 -30.71 32.25 5.66
N ALA A 757 -31.26 32.19 6.88
CA ALA A 757 -32.03 31.07 7.38
C ALA A 757 -33.34 31.53 8.04
N SER A 758 -34.44 31.45 7.30
CA SER A 758 -35.76 31.91 7.76
C SER A 758 -36.27 31.16 9.00
N ASN A 759 -35.76 29.95 9.26
CA ASN A 759 -36.07 29.11 10.41
C ASN A 759 -35.11 29.25 11.60
N PHE A 760 -34.26 30.28 11.64
CA PHE A 760 -33.29 30.47 12.73
C PHE A 760 -33.95 31.06 13.99
N SER A 761 -34.69 30.24 14.75
CA SER A 761 -35.49 30.68 15.90
C SER A 761 -34.67 31.40 16.97
N ASN A 762 -33.43 30.95 17.22
CA ASN A 762 -32.55 31.57 18.21
C ASN A 762 -32.24 33.05 17.86
N ALA A 763 -31.96 33.36 16.59
CA ALA A 763 -31.67 34.73 16.16
C ALA A 763 -32.93 35.62 16.25
N ARG A 764 -34.10 35.07 15.90
CA ARG A 764 -35.40 35.76 16.03
C ARG A 764 -35.74 36.09 17.48
N TRP A 765 -35.40 35.21 18.42
CA TRP A 765 -35.56 35.47 19.85
C TRP A 765 -34.78 36.72 20.27
N TYR A 766 -33.51 36.84 19.91
CA TYR A 766 -32.70 38.01 20.25
C TYR A 766 -33.14 39.27 19.47
N LEU A 767 -33.57 39.14 18.21
CA LEU A 767 -34.17 40.27 17.48
C LEU A 767 -35.43 40.80 18.17
N SER A 768 -36.30 39.90 18.67
CA SER A 768 -37.49 40.29 19.43
C SER A 768 -37.13 41.13 20.65
N GLN A 769 -36.10 40.72 21.41
CA GLN A 769 -35.60 41.50 22.55
C GLN A 769 -35.05 42.87 22.14
N ILE A 770 -34.26 42.94 21.07
CA ILE A 770 -33.71 44.22 20.57
C ILE A 770 -34.83 45.16 20.10
N TYR A 771 -35.84 44.64 19.40
CA TYR A 771 -37.00 45.44 18.97
C TYR A 771 -37.82 45.93 20.14
N GLU A 772 -37.99 45.11 21.17
CA GLU A 772 -38.67 45.52 22.39
C GLU A 772 -37.94 46.65 23.11
N GLU A 773 -36.62 46.51 23.31
CA GLU A 773 -35.79 47.53 23.96
C GLU A 773 -35.73 48.85 23.18
N SER A 774 -35.84 48.80 21.85
CA SER A 774 -35.91 49.98 20.98
C SER A 774 -37.33 50.57 20.85
N GLY A 775 -38.32 50.00 21.55
CA GLY A 775 -39.71 50.46 21.54
C GLY A 775 -40.53 50.02 20.33
N ALA A 776 -39.95 49.23 19.41
CA ALA A 776 -40.64 48.67 18.24
C ALA A 776 -41.40 47.38 18.62
N ILE A 777 -42.33 47.48 19.56
CA ILE A 777 -43.04 46.33 20.17
C ILE A 777 -43.75 45.47 19.12
N GLU A 778 -44.32 46.06 18.07
CA GLU A 778 -45.00 45.32 17.00
C GLU A 778 -44.03 44.37 16.26
N ARG A 779 -42.81 44.85 15.96
CA ARG A 779 -41.78 44.02 15.32
C ARG A 779 -41.26 42.94 16.27
N ALA A 780 -41.18 43.25 17.57
CA ALA A 780 -40.82 42.27 18.59
C ALA A 780 -41.83 41.10 18.64
N ILE A 781 -43.14 41.42 18.56
CA ILE A 781 -44.22 40.44 18.49
C ILE A 781 -44.12 39.61 17.19
N GLU A 782 -43.91 40.24 16.03
CA GLU A 782 -43.77 39.52 14.75
C GLU A 782 -42.65 38.48 14.78
N GLU A 783 -41.50 38.83 15.33
CA GLU A 783 -40.38 37.90 15.45
C GLU A 783 -40.67 36.76 16.44
N MET A 784 -41.29 37.08 17.59
CA MET A 784 -41.65 36.06 18.59
C MET A 784 -42.75 35.11 18.10
N GLN A 785 -43.72 35.59 17.31
CA GLN A 785 -44.71 34.74 16.65
C GLN A 785 -44.05 33.70 15.74
N LYS A 786 -43.01 34.09 14.99
CA LYS A 786 -42.24 33.17 14.15
C LYS A 786 -41.49 32.14 14.99
N VAL A 787 -40.97 32.52 16.16
CA VAL A 787 -40.34 31.59 17.12
C VAL A 787 -41.36 30.57 17.63
N VAL A 788 -42.53 31.01 18.09
CA VAL A 788 -43.60 30.10 18.58
C VAL A 788 -44.08 29.16 17.48
N LYS A 789 -44.20 29.65 16.24
CA LYS A 789 -44.58 28.82 15.08
C LYS A 789 -43.55 27.73 14.78
N GLN A 790 -42.28 27.99 15.04
CA GLN A 790 -41.19 27.03 14.81
C GLN A 790 -41.01 26.06 16.00
N ASN A 791 -41.26 26.54 17.22
CA ASN A 791 -41.15 25.78 18.45
C ASN A 791 -42.51 25.70 19.14
N THR A 792 -43.47 24.98 18.55
CA THR A 792 -44.86 24.92 19.01
C THR A 792 -45.03 24.40 20.44
N ASP A 793 -44.04 23.65 20.92
CA ASP A 793 -44.05 23.04 22.25
C ASP A 793 -43.34 23.90 23.30
N SER A 794 -42.69 24.99 22.89
CA SER A 794 -42.00 25.89 23.82
C SER A 794 -43.00 26.77 24.57
N GLN A 795 -43.31 26.39 25.82
CA GLN A 795 -44.14 27.21 26.71
C GLN A 795 -43.48 28.57 26.97
N GLN A 796 -42.17 28.59 27.14
CA GLN A 796 -41.38 29.82 27.34
C GLN A 796 -41.58 30.84 26.20
N ALA A 797 -41.60 30.39 24.94
CA ALA A 797 -41.83 31.28 23.81
C ALA A 797 -43.26 31.81 23.77
N LYS A 798 -44.26 30.99 24.16
CA LYS A 798 -45.66 31.41 24.26
C LYS A 798 -45.85 32.45 25.37
N ASP A 799 -45.25 32.23 26.52
CA ASP A 799 -45.31 33.16 27.66
C ASP A 799 -44.68 34.50 27.29
N ARG A 800 -43.51 34.46 26.62
CA ARG A 800 -42.84 35.70 26.17
C ARG A 800 -43.66 36.45 25.11
N LEU A 801 -44.31 35.73 24.20
CA LEU A 801 -45.22 36.34 23.22
C LEU A 801 -46.40 37.05 23.91
N ALA A 802 -47.01 36.42 24.92
CA ALA A 802 -48.10 37.01 25.68
C ALA A 802 -47.67 38.27 26.43
N GLU A 803 -46.47 38.27 27.04
CA GLU A 803 -45.92 39.45 27.71
C GLU A 803 -45.75 40.63 26.75
N LEU A 804 -45.20 40.39 25.55
CA LEU A 804 -45.05 41.42 24.52
C LEU A 804 -46.40 41.98 24.04
N GLN A 805 -47.41 41.12 23.92
CA GLN A 805 -48.77 41.52 23.53
C GLN A 805 -49.41 42.42 24.60
N ASN A 806 -49.26 42.08 25.88
CA ASN A 806 -49.77 42.91 26.99
C ASN A 806 -49.11 44.29 27.01
N LYS A 807 -47.78 44.35 26.79
CA LYS A 807 -47.05 45.62 26.66
C LYS A 807 -47.55 46.51 25.52
N LEU A 808 -48.03 45.92 24.42
CA LEU A 808 -48.62 46.67 23.30
C LEU A 808 -50.04 47.19 23.62
N SER A 809 -50.83 46.44 24.39
CA SER A 809 -52.21 46.81 24.74
C SER A 809 -52.32 47.81 25.89
N GLY A 810 -51.25 48.06 26.64
CA GLY A 810 -51.21 49.07 27.71
C GLY A 810 -51.83 48.63 29.05
N ASP A 811 -52.03 47.33 29.23
CA ASP A 811 -52.37 46.67 30.51
C ASP A 811 -51.08 46.18 31.18
#